data_AF-A0A353VRX5-F1
#
_entry.id   AF-A0A353VRX5-F1
#
_cell.length_a   1.000
_cell.length_b   1.000
_cell.length_c   1.000
_cell.angle_alpha   90.00
_cell.angle_beta   90.00
_cell.angle_gamma   90.00
#
_symmetry.space_group_name_H-M   'P 1'
#
loop_
_entity.id
_entity.type
_entity.pdbx_description
1 polymer ?
#
loop_
_entity_poly.entity_id
_entity_poly.type
_entity_poly.pdbx_seq_one_letter_code
_entity_poly.pdbx_strand_id
1 'polypeptide(L)'
;MKKSLYIAAALMAVAGCSKSELAPETAGTHDINVSVAVSTGADTKAVYDGDSHIKFEKGDYFYAAVAKKATPTKGVKVAKSKGAAAGVYYSAFRINDFEAESPVFNGELWSIVDADFADEYNFYGIFPANAVLTSFSEDDLTSWTVKIPEEQTASQTSWYNRADIMLVKPTTISTSNNKHDDEYGEYSTVNSEAVKFAHLFGFGKITFAGVPEVYANQVVKSVKIEAVGENKALVGRYEVDITKDIEDVVAKPASTIAYINLPGDGKTTVADYAAWFVANTGTFDVRISVFTNKADLVFERQGLVINRGVIASPTVNFKGTDKVDSHDVALAEGENWTNTMTYSKAITGSKKENTWGDGDKKMPFFITYPGSTNSNYGWGISTDSGYAQGLAYSYIQGGKIVLSSAADFSGIKEIMVNLGIYDNDVAADFTVSVAKDGVDHVLGKARITGSNVNAEGKNYYFSAGSESVAGQLKVTVDNFSNAGCRPYVGTISINPAPGIVLDNDKIKVAKSAHSETVDCGVYAATGDPAVTVADDAKGWLSASWALNKLTVTVAENTGKKRVGTITIKAKGLSETTKKVTVEQASATAVTYKLSVTADDMYKVLKAEVDKIEGEGKTVDPLTGYPVTAKFTAKGVDDPTKTTEVEIYGDKLYIGSATETSFKSKGSLKCTSAVGVISKIVVVADKKMKAGAYDDLILKLSSDGSSWSKVNSNALSYTGDGPYTSTAVIEDDSVNWFDIAITNWGSATPIYSFEVTFTTD
;
A
#
# COMPACT_ATOMS: atom_id res chain seq x y z
N MET A 1 -29.83 12.32 73.76
CA MET A 1 -28.83 13.10 74.55
C MET A 1 -28.04 13.93 73.54
N LYS A 2 -28.41 15.17 73.18
CA LYS A 2 -28.26 16.46 73.89
C LYS A 2 -26.91 16.64 74.62
N LYS A 3 -26.05 17.49 74.03
CA LYS A 3 -25.10 18.49 74.57
C LYS A 3 -24.21 18.88 73.36
N SER A 4 -24.32 20.02 72.68
CA SER A 4 -24.39 21.44 73.06
C SER A 4 -23.13 21.96 73.79
N LEU A 5 -22.41 22.86 73.09
CA LEU A 5 -21.39 23.83 73.54
C LEU A 5 -19.97 23.31 73.90
N TYR A 6 -18.97 23.65 73.08
CA TYR A 6 -18.13 24.84 73.29
C TYR A 6 -17.54 25.34 71.96
N ILE A 7 -17.98 26.54 71.56
CA ILE A 7 -17.40 27.41 70.54
C ILE A 7 -16.27 28.22 71.19
N ALA A 8 -15.29 28.61 70.38
CA ALA A 8 -14.24 29.62 70.62
C ALA A 8 -12.99 29.16 71.40
N ALA A 9 -12.02 28.60 70.68
CA ALA A 9 -10.58 28.91 70.76
C ALA A 9 -9.75 27.90 69.94
N ALA A 10 -9.84 27.97 68.61
CA ALA A 10 -8.84 27.41 67.68
C ALA A 10 -8.94 28.09 66.31
N LEU A 11 -9.24 29.40 66.31
CA LEU A 11 -8.83 30.29 65.23
C LEU A 11 -7.55 30.94 65.76
N MET A 12 -6.42 30.59 65.15
CA MET A 12 -5.01 30.96 65.41
C MET A 12 -4.18 29.70 65.68
N ALA A 13 -3.17 29.50 64.84
CA ALA A 13 -2.19 28.40 64.80
C ALA A 13 -2.57 27.13 63.99
N VAL A 14 -2.75 27.30 62.66
CA VAL A 14 -2.06 26.47 61.65
C VAL A 14 -1.67 27.36 60.45
N ALA A 15 -0.90 28.42 60.73
CA ALA A 15 0.12 28.88 59.80
C ALA A 15 1.41 28.22 60.30
N GLY A 16 1.58 26.94 59.95
CA GLY A 16 2.67 26.09 60.44
C GLY A 16 3.47 25.58 59.26
N CYS A 17 4.59 26.27 59.01
CA CYS A 17 5.75 25.89 58.21
C CYS A 17 5.70 24.50 57.54
N SER A 18 5.39 24.45 56.24
CA SER A 18 6.12 23.56 55.33
C SER A 18 7.48 24.22 55.04
N LYS A 19 8.47 23.96 55.88
CA LYS A 19 9.85 23.99 55.40
C LYS A 19 10.00 22.81 54.46
N SER A 20 9.76 23.04 53.17
CA SER A 20 10.44 22.26 52.15
C SER A 20 11.93 22.50 52.35
N GLU A 21 12.69 21.44 52.63
CA GLU A 21 14.14 21.48 52.50
C GLU A 21 14.42 21.77 51.02
N LEU A 22 14.76 23.02 50.72
CA LEU A 22 15.44 23.38 49.48
C LEU A 22 16.71 22.54 49.43
N ALA A 23 16.85 21.75 48.36
CA ALA A 23 18.12 21.11 48.04
C ALA A 23 19.24 22.16 48.12
N PRO A 24 20.42 21.85 48.70
CA PRO A 24 21.49 22.83 48.83
C PRO A 24 21.85 23.39 47.45
N GLU A 25 21.70 24.71 47.30
CA GLU A 25 22.14 25.44 46.11
C GLU A 25 23.63 25.15 45.87
N THR A 26 23.92 24.45 44.78
CA THR A 26 25.28 24.36 44.27
C THR A 26 25.69 25.77 43.85
N ALA A 27 26.61 26.37 44.61
CA ALA A 27 27.18 27.68 44.31
C ALA A 27 27.81 27.68 42.91
N GLY A 28 27.13 28.34 41.98
CA GLY A 28 27.57 28.62 40.62
C GLY A 28 27.01 29.97 40.20
N THR A 29 27.89 30.82 39.68
CA THR A 29 27.67 32.21 39.31
C THR A 29 26.45 32.47 38.41
N HIS A 30 25.58 33.35 38.93
CA HIS A 30 24.57 34.26 38.35
C HIS A 30 23.86 33.87 37.05
N ASP A 31 22.54 33.64 37.21
CA ASP A 31 21.42 33.66 36.25
C ASP A 31 20.07 33.53 37.00
N ILE A 32 18.93 33.80 36.32
CA ILE A 32 17.58 33.87 36.92
C ILE A 32 16.97 32.48 37.17
N ASN A 33 17.12 31.92 38.35
CA ASN A 33 16.25 30.81 38.75
C ASN A 33 14.92 31.34 39.29
N VAL A 34 13.84 31.25 38.50
CA VAL A 34 12.48 31.37 39.03
C VAL A 34 11.90 29.98 39.25
N SER A 35 11.73 29.61 40.52
CA SER A 35 11.07 28.37 40.92
C SER A 35 9.64 28.65 41.34
N VAL A 36 8.71 28.24 40.49
CA VAL A 36 7.28 28.41 40.68
C VAL A 36 6.70 27.15 41.33
N ALA A 37 6.32 27.25 42.60
CA ALA A 37 5.62 26.17 43.29
C ALA A 37 4.13 26.22 42.94
N VAL A 38 3.54 25.09 42.55
CA VAL A 38 2.10 25.01 42.31
C VAL A 38 1.39 24.79 43.65
N SER A 39 0.52 25.72 44.04
CA SER A 39 -0.35 25.51 45.20
C SER A 39 -1.43 24.49 44.86
N THR A 40 -1.40 23.33 45.52
CA THR A 40 -2.42 22.26 45.42
C THR A 40 -3.67 22.51 46.27
N GLY A 41 -3.88 23.74 46.76
CA GLY A 41 -5.00 24.08 47.67
C GLY A 41 -6.38 24.10 47.00
N ALA A 42 -7.43 24.31 47.80
CA ALA A 42 -8.86 24.31 47.41
C ALA A 42 -9.29 25.30 46.28
N ASP A 43 -8.35 26.09 45.76
CA ASP A 43 -8.57 27.13 44.75
C ASP A 43 -8.16 26.68 43.33
N THR A 44 -7.47 25.55 43.14
CA THR A 44 -7.33 24.87 41.83
C THR A 44 -8.55 23.98 41.60
N LYS A 45 -9.66 24.56 41.16
CA LYS A 45 -10.89 23.82 40.91
C LYS A 45 -10.90 23.18 39.51
N ALA A 46 -10.51 21.90 39.42
CA ALA A 46 -11.18 20.90 38.57
C ALA A 46 -10.81 19.46 38.97
N VAL A 47 -11.72 18.52 38.67
CA VAL A 47 -11.72 17.07 38.99
C VAL A 47 -12.29 16.37 37.76
N TYR A 48 -11.82 15.20 37.23
CA TYR A 48 -11.58 13.88 37.85
C TYR A 48 -10.69 12.94 36.99
N ASP A 49 -9.76 12.20 37.63
CA ASP A 49 -9.15 10.93 37.17
C ASP A 49 -9.17 9.79 38.22
N GLY A 50 -9.69 10.01 39.43
CA GLY A 50 -9.54 9.06 40.54
C GLY A 50 -9.37 9.72 41.90
N ASP A 51 -8.88 10.97 41.95
CA ASP A 51 -9.04 11.93 43.05
C ASP A 51 -8.39 13.25 42.61
N SER A 52 -9.18 14.16 42.02
CA SER A 52 -9.05 15.63 42.05
C SER A 52 -7.68 16.34 41.98
N HIS A 53 -6.78 16.00 41.03
CA HIS A 53 -5.55 16.78 40.81
C HIS A 53 -5.30 17.10 39.32
N ILE A 54 -4.61 18.21 39.05
CA ILE A 54 -3.95 18.46 37.77
C ILE A 54 -2.87 17.39 37.61
N LYS A 55 -2.99 16.54 36.58
CA LYS A 55 -1.94 15.56 36.27
C LYS A 55 -0.88 16.22 35.40
N PHE A 56 0.26 16.53 36.00
CA PHE A 56 1.44 16.90 35.23
C PHE A 56 2.16 15.65 34.72
N GLU A 57 2.78 15.77 33.56
CA GLU A 57 3.57 14.73 32.93
C GLU A 57 5.04 15.14 32.82
N LYS A 58 5.91 14.15 32.66
CA LYS A 58 7.33 14.39 32.43
C LYS A 58 7.54 15.32 31.23
N GLY A 59 8.25 16.42 31.48
CA GLY A 59 8.62 17.38 30.44
C GLY A 59 7.56 18.45 30.18
N ASP A 60 6.48 18.47 30.95
CA ASP A 60 5.50 19.55 30.93
C ASP A 60 6.13 20.91 31.23
N TYR A 61 5.58 21.95 30.60
CA TYR A 61 6.04 23.32 30.77
C TYR A 61 4.95 24.31 30.38
N PHE A 62 5.00 25.52 30.93
CA PHE A 62 4.14 26.63 30.57
C PHE A 62 4.95 27.80 30.04
N TYR A 63 4.30 28.71 29.30
CA TYR A 63 4.91 29.99 28.95
C TYR A 63 4.47 31.05 29.93
N ALA A 64 5.44 31.71 30.54
CA ALA A 64 5.23 32.84 31.43
C ALA A 64 5.48 34.16 30.71
N ALA A 65 4.73 35.20 31.08
CA ALA A 65 4.97 36.58 30.67
C ALA A 65 5.05 37.47 31.91
N VAL A 66 5.77 38.58 31.79
CA VAL A 66 5.82 39.61 32.81
C VAL A 66 5.42 40.97 32.26
N ALA A 67 4.74 41.77 33.09
CA ALA A 67 4.40 43.16 32.78
C ALA A 67 4.69 44.04 33.99
N LYS A 68 5.07 45.30 33.75
CA LYS A 68 5.22 46.29 34.83
C LYS A 68 3.85 46.54 35.49
N LYS A 69 3.85 46.80 36.80
CA LYS A 69 2.61 47.18 37.52
C LYS A 69 1.89 48.38 36.92
N ALA A 70 2.64 49.36 36.40
CA ALA A 70 2.08 50.56 35.77
C ALA A 70 1.46 50.31 34.38
N THR A 71 1.84 49.23 33.70
CA THR A 71 1.36 48.85 32.36
C THR A 71 1.04 47.36 32.32
N PRO A 72 0.03 46.89 33.08
CA PRO A 72 -0.18 45.46 33.36
C PRO A 72 -0.56 44.64 32.12
N THR A 73 -1.05 45.28 31.06
CA THR A 73 -1.44 44.68 29.79
C THR A 73 -0.32 44.64 28.75
N LYS A 74 0.82 45.28 29.03
CA LYS A 74 1.95 45.35 28.10
C LYS A 74 3.11 44.49 28.60
N GLY A 75 3.38 43.42 27.88
CA GLY A 75 4.46 42.48 28.13
C GLY A 75 5.83 43.14 28.01
N VAL A 76 6.75 42.72 28.87
CA VAL A 76 8.15 43.10 28.85
C VAL A 76 8.93 42.09 28.02
N LYS A 77 9.86 42.58 27.19
CA LYS A 77 10.74 41.70 26.44
C LYS A 77 11.76 41.05 27.38
N VAL A 78 11.94 39.75 27.17
CA VAL A 78 12.99 38.92 27.75
C VAL A 78 13.74 38.21 26.63
N ALA A 79 14.91 37.68 26.95
CA ALA A 79 15.66 36.84 26.04
C ALA A 79 15.25 35.37 26.14
N LYS A 80 15.50 34.60 25.06
CA LYS A 80 15.18 33.16 25.01
C LYS A 80 16.18 32.28 25.76
N SER A 81 17.34 32.83 26.08
CA SER A 81 18.46 32.14 26.72
C SER A 81 19.43 33.15 27.32
N LYS A 82 20.28 32.70 28.24
CA LYS A 82 21.42 33.47 28.76
C LYS A 82 22.24 34.10 27.63
N GLY A 83 22.60 35.38 27.77
CA GLY A 83 23.50 36.09 26.86
C GLY A 83 22.92 36.40 25.48
N ALA A 84 21.61 36.33 25.33
CA ALA A 84 20.91 36.80 24.14
C ALA A 84 20.16 38.10 24.46
N ALA A 85 20.00 38.98 23.47
CA ALA A 85 19.25 40.22 23.66
C ALA A 85 17.75 39.96 23.86
N ALA A 86 17.08 40.86 24.59
CA ALA A 86 15.63 40.84 24.79
C ALA A 86 14.86 40.85 23.45
N GLY A 87 14.11 39.79 23.17
CA GLY A 87 13.52 39.58 21.84
C GLY A 87 12.12 38.97 21.82
N VAL A 88 11.61 38.47 22.94
CA VAL A 88 10.30 37.83 23.05
C VAL A 88 9.56 38.24 24.31
N TYR A 89 8.25 38.04 24.35
CA TYR A 89 7.39 38.40 25.49
C TYR A 89 7.04 37.20 26.39
N TYR A 90 7.76 36.09 26.24
CA TYR A 90 7.52 34.87 26.99
C TYR A 90 8.81 34.18 27.39
N SER A 91 8.75 33.42 28.49
CA SER A 91 9.78 32.46 28.87
C SER A 91 9.18 31.11 29.23
N ALA A 92 9.95 30.03 29.06
CA ALA A 92 9.50 28.67 29.33
C ALA A 92 9.84 28.27 30.77
N PHE A 93 8.82 27.79 31.49
CA PHE A 93 8.92 27.29 32.85
C PHE A 93 8.62 25.79 32.83
N ARG A 94 9.61 24.95 33.12
CA ARG A 94 9.56 23.50 32.97
C ARG A 94 9.39 22.81 34.32
N ILE A 95 8.56 21.78 34.36
CA ILE A 95 8.37 20.98 35.57
C ILE A 95 9.68 20.26 35.92
N ASN A 96 10.07 20.36 37.19
CA ASN A 96 11.28 19.72 37.70
C ASN A 96 11.01 18.26 38.08
N ASP A 97 9.99 18.06 38.92
CA ASP A 97 9.48 16.76 39.32
C ASP A 97 7.95 16.77 39.19
N PHE A 98 7.43 15.91 38.32
CA PHE A 98 6.01 15.83 38.02
C PHE A 98 5.26 14.88 38.96
N GLU A 99 5.97 14.07 39.74
CA GLU A 99 5.40 13.14 40.72
C GLU A 99 5.38 13.76 42.14
N ALA A 100 6.01 14.92 42.31
CA ALA A 100 6.04 15.62 43.60
C ALA A 100 4.64 16.05 44.06
N GLU A 101 4.37 15.90 45.36
CA GLU A 101 3.13 16.36 46.01
C GLU A 101 2.90 17.88 45.84
N SER A 102 3.99 18.64 45.69
CA SER A 102 3.98 20.06 45.34
C SER A 102 4.90 20.27 44.14
N PRO A 103 4.37 20.17 42.91
CA PRO A 103 5.15 20.32 41.70
C PRO A 103 5.81 21.70 41.62
N VAL A 104 7.06 21.74 41.18
CA VAL A 104 7.81 22.97 40.97
C VAL A 104 8.16 23.11 39.49
N PHE A 105 7.86 24.26 38.93
CA PHE A 105 8.29 24.65 37.59
C PHE A 105 9.47 25.61 37.68
N ASN A 106 10.58 25.29 37.04
CA ASN A 106 11.76 26.13 36.96
C ASN A 106 11.85 26.81 35.60
N GLY A 107 12.06 28.12 35.59
CA GLY A 107 12.25 28.91 34.38
C GLY A 107 13.00 30.19 34.67
N GLU A 108 13.40 30.90 33.61
CA GLU A 108 14.32 32.03 33.72
C GLU A 108 13.84 33.23 32.88
N LEU A 109 13.92 34.46 33.41
CA LEU A 109 13.46 35.69 32.72
C LEU A 109 14.64 36.54 32.20
N TRP A 110 15.39 35.99 31.25
CA TRP A 110 16.66 36.55 30.80
C TRP A 110 16.63 38.01 30.30
N SER A 111 17.69 38.75 30.62
CA SER A 111 18.12 39.95 29.89
C SER A 111 17.00 40.98 29.67
N ILE A 112 16.48 41.55 30.78
CA ILE A 112 15.49 42.63 30.72
C ILE A 112 16.22 43.96 30.56
N VAL A 113 15.88 44.71 29.50
CA VAL A 113 16.49 46.03 29.23
C VAL A 113 16.24 47.03 30.36
N ASP A 114 17.23 47.90 30.62
CA ASP A 114 17.19 48.96 31.66
C ASP A 114 15.85 49.71 31.74
N ALA A 115 15.34 50.16 30.58
CA ALA A 115 14.11 50.93 30.49
C ALA A 115 12.88 50.12 30.96
N ASP A 116 12.94 48.80 30.87
CA ASP A 116 11.89 47.88 31.28
C ASP A 116 12.08 47.23 32.65
N PHE A 117 13.19 47.54 33.32
CA PHE A 117 13.48 47.07 34.66
C PHE A 117 12.54 47.66 35.73
N ALA A 118 12.05 46.81 36.65
CA ALA A 118 11.20 47.19 37.76
C ALA A 118 11.43 46.26 38.97
N ASP A 119 11.22 46.77 40.19
CA ASP A 119 11.37 46.01 41.44
C ASP A 119 10.26 44.96 41.67
N GLU A 120 9.15 45.10 40.94
CA GLU A 120 8.01 44.20 40.98
C GLU A 120 7.36 44.10 39.59
N TYR A 121 6.99 42.87 39.21
CA TYR A 121 6.25 42.56 37.99
C TYR A 121 4.96 41.84 38.30
N ASN A 122 3.96 42.05 37.43
CA ASN A 122 2.86 41.10 37.30
C ASN A 122 3.35 39.92 36.46
N PHE A 123 3.18 38.72 36.99
CA PHE A 123 3.52 37.45 36.37
C PHE A 123 2.24 36.74 35.93
N TYR A 124 2.25 36.33 34.68
CA TYR A 124 1.16 35.62 34.01
C TYR A 124 1.72 34.38 33.34
N GLY A 125 0.84 33.46 32.95
CA GLY A 125 1.28 32.31 32.20
C GLY A 125 0.14 31.47 31.65
N ILE A 126 0.47 30.65 30.65
CA ILE A 126 -0.45 29.71 30.01
C ILE A 126 0.21 28.34 29.97
N PHE A 127 -0.48 27.36 30.55
CA PHE A 127 -0.17 25.94 30.45
C PHE A 127 -1.19 25.24 29.53
N PRO A 128 -0.80 24.18 28.81
CA PRO A 128 0.58 23.82 28.51
C PRO A 128 1.13 24.75 27.43
N ALA A 129 2.45 24.95 27.41
CA ALA A 129 3.11 25.87 26.49
C ALA A 129 2.87 25.55 25.01
N ASN A 130 2.66 24.28 24.67
CA ASN A 130 2.37 23.84 23.31
C ASN A 130 0.96 24.23 22.81
N ALA A 131 0.05 24.62 23.70
CA ALA A 131 -1.23 25.19 23.32
C ALA A 131 -1.10 26.66 22.89
N VAL A 132 -0.02 27.35 23.26
CA VAL A 132 0.20 28.77 22.96
C VAL A 132 0.80 28.93 21.56
N LEU A 133 0.17 29.77 20.74
CA LEU A 133 0.70 30.14 19.43
C LEU A 133 1.59 31.38 19.57
N THR A 134 2.88 31.15 19.84
CA THR A 134 3.85 32.22 20.15
C THR A 134 4.02 33.25 19.01
N SER A 135 3.66 32.91 17.77
CA SER A 135 3.64 33.85 16.64
C SER A 135 2.55 34.93 16.73
N PHE A 136 1.59 34.76 17.63
CA PHE A 136 0.47 35.67 17.89
C PHE A 136 0.41 36.08 19.38
N SER A 137 1.54 35.99 20.07
CA SER A 137 1.68 36.28 21.50
C SER A 137 2.75 37.35 21.67
N GLU A 138 2.37 38.59 21.37
CA GLU A 138 3.24 39.77 21.32
C GLU A 138 3.18 40.58 22.63
N ASP A 139 3.47 41.88 22.59
CA ASP A 139 3.46 42.75 23.77
C ASP A 139 2.06 42.95 24.35
N ASP A 140 1.01 42.85 23.54
CA ASP A 140 -0.37 42.89 24.04
C ASP A 140 -0.76 41.58 24.73
N LEU A 141 -0.74 41.58 26.06
CA LEU A 141 -1.12 40.43 26.87
C LEU A 141 -2.64 40.20 26.92
N THR A 142 -3.44 41.06 26.28
CA THR A 142 -4.91 40.93 26.24
C THR A 142 -5.42 40.07 25.08
N SER A 143 -4.52 39.68 24.15
CA SER A 143 -4.86 39.02 22.88
C SER A 143 -3.99 37.78 22.57
N TRP A 144 -3.36 37.19 23.58
CA TRP A 144 -2.55 35.97 23.41
C TRP A 144 -3.40 34.82 22.86
N THR A 145 -2.90 34.14 21.83
CA THR A 145 -3.66 33.10 21.14
C THR A 145 -3.29 31.69 21.63
N VAL A 146 -4.31 30.91 22.01
CA VAL A 146 -4.20 29.48 22.34
C VAL A 146 -4.98 28.60 21.37
N LYS A 147 -4.59 27.32 21.21
CA LYS A 147 -5.28 26.33 20.38
C LYS A 147 -5.74 25.13 21.20
N ILE A 148 -7.05 24.87 21.22
CA ILE A 148 -7.60 23.54 21.57
C ILE A 148 -7.49 22.67 20.32
N PRO A 149 -6.74 21.54 20.34
CA PRO A 149 -6.61 20.68 19.19
C PRO A 149 -7.90 19.89 18.90
N GLU A 150 -8.18 19.73 17.60
CA GLU A 150 -9.27 18.92 17.06
C GLU A 150 -8.99 17.41 17.15
N GLU A 151 -7.73 17.00 17.09
CA GLU A 151 -7.29 15.62 17.36
C GLU A 151 -6.81 15.53 18.81
N GLN A 152 -7.47 14.72 19.63
CA GLN A 152 -7.15 14.59 21.05
C GLN A 152 -6.89 13.14 21.42
N THR A 153 -5.65 12.81 21.82
CA THR A 153 -5.27 11.46 22.24
C THR A 153 -5.54 11.29 23.74
N ALA A 154 -6.81 11.06 24.08
CA ALA A 154 -7.26 10.81 25.44
C ALA A 154 -7.12 9.33 25.84
N SER A 155 -7.16 9.05 27.15
CA SER A 155 -7.24 7.69 27.69
C SER A 155 -8.68 7.35 28.08
N GLN A 156 -8.94 6.10 28.49
CA GLN A 156 -10.26 5.71 29.01
C GLN A 156 -10.57 6.34 30.40
N THR A 157 -9.56 6.93 31.05
CA THR A 157 -9.68 7.48 32.40
C THR A 157 -9.48 9.00 32.46
N SER A 158 -8.94 9.63 31.40
CA SER A 158 -8.58 11.05 31.40
C SER A 158 -8.59 11.66 30.00
N TRP A 159 -8.77 12.98 29.92
CA TRP A 159 -8.62 13.76 28.68
C TRP A 159 -7.16 13.85 28.22
N TYR A 160 -6.97 14.42 27.04
CA TYR A 160 -5.65 14.74 26.51
C TYR A 160 -5.07 15.96 27.22
N ASN A 161 -4.03 15.79 28.03
CA ASN A 161 -3.38 16.85 28.81
C ASN A 161 -2.98 18.07 27.97
N ARG A 162 -2.55 17.85 26.71
CA ARG A 162 -2.16 18.95 25.81
C ARG A 162 -3.32 19.83 25.34
N ALA A 163 -4.56 19.40 25.53
CA ALA A 163 -5.75 20.19 25.25
C ALA A 163 -6.26 20.94 26.50
N ASP A 164 -5.73 20.63 27.68
CA ASP A 164 -6.14 21.22 28.96
C ASP A 164 -5.46 22.56 29.22
N ILE A 165 -6.05 23.63 28.70
CA ILE A 165 -5.46 24.95 28.78
C ILE A 165 -5.82 25.61 30.11
N MET A 166 -4.80 25.98 30.86
CA MET A 166 -4.88 26.64 32.15
C MET A 166 -4.12 27.96 32.14
N LEU A 167 -4.64 28.95 32.86
CA LEU A 167 -3.96 30.22 33.10
C LEU A 167 -3.36 30.23 34.49
N VAL A 168 -2.16 30.79 34.60
CA VAL A 168 -1.60 31.20 35.88
C VAL A 168 -2.40 32.41 36.36
N LYS A 169 -2.97 32.31 37.57
CA LYS A 169 -3.64 33.45 38.20
C LYS A 169 -2.65 34.60 38.32
N PRO A 170 -2.99 35.84 37.90
CA PRO A 170 -2.13 37.00 38.03
C PRO A 170 -1.46 37.07 39.40
N THR A 171 -0.12 37.02 39.42
CA THR A 171 0.67 36.97 40.64
C THR A 171 1.70 38.10 40.60
N THR A 172 1.97 38.76 41.71
CA THR A 172 3.09 39.71 41.78
C THR A 172 4.36 38.96 42.13
N ILE A 173 5.43 39.20 41.38
CA ILE A 173 6.77 38.71 41.70
C ILE A 173 7.68 39.89 42.01
N SER A 174 8.51 39.77 43.05
CA SER A 174 9.53 40.76 43.37
C SER A 174 10.88 40.42 42.75
N THR A 175 11.61 41.44 42.32
CA THR A 175 12.99 41.34 41.81
C THR A 175 13.95 42.17 42.67
N SER A 176 13.45 42.74 43.77
CA SER A 176 14.14 43.72 44.61
C SER A 176 15.43 43.20 45.26
N ASN A 177 15.50 41.90 45.59
CA ASN A 177 16.61 41.29 46.33
C ASN A 177 17.67 40.61 45.46
N ASN A 178 17.45 40.52 44.14
CA ASN A 178 18.31 39.75 43.24
C ASN A 178 18.46 40.52 41.93
N LYS A 179 19.52 41.33 41.80
CA LYS A 179 19.81 42.11 40.58
C LYS A 179 21.23 41.86 40.15
N HIS A 180 21.40 41.23 38.99
CA HIS A 180 22.70 41.07 38.34
C HIS A 180 22.64 41.76 36.98
N ASP A 181 23.62 42.61 36.70
CA ASP A 181 23.81 43.31 35.43
C ASP A 181 24.66 42.42 34.49
N ASP A 182 24.12 42.04 33.34
CA ASP A 182 24.81 41.18 32.36
C ASP A 182 25.76 41.97 31.43
N GLU A 183 26.37 41.28 30.46
CA GLU A 183 27.35 41.88 29.54
C GLU A 183 26.76 43.03 28.68
N TYR A 184 25.44 43.16 28.60
CA TYR A 184 24.74 44.13 27.76
C TYR A 184 24.06 45.28 28.52
N GLY A 185 24.22 45.38 29.84
CA GLY A 185 23.46 46.35 30.64
C GLY A 185 22.02 45.88 30.91
N GLU A 186 21.78 44.57 30.84
CA GLU A 186 20.46 43.97 31.01
C GLU A 186 20.39 43.20 32.35
N TYR A 187 19.24 43.26 33.02
CA TYR A 187 19.12 42.71 34.38
C TYR A 187 18.63 41.27 34.41
N SER A 188 19.18 40.54 35.38
CA SER A 188 18.74 39.21 35.82
C SER A 188 18.33 39.21 37.31
N THR A 189 17.31 38.43 37.67
CA THR A 189 16.62 38.37 38.96
C THR A 189 16.35 36.95 39.44
N VAL A 190 16.18 36.65 40.72
CA VAL A 190 15.89 35.28 41.24
C VAL A 190 14.66 35.38 42.13
N ASN A 191 13.68 34.49 41.96
CA ASN A 191 12.48 34.50 42.80
C ASN A 191 11.90 33.09 42.97
N SER A 192 11.25 32.82 44.10
CA SER A 192 10.47 31.61 44.29
C SER A 192 9.08 31.98 44.80
N GLU A 193 8.07 31.67 44.00
CA GLU A 193 6.70 32.14 44.24
C GLU A 193 5.72 30.98 44.08
N ALA A 194 4.68 30.98 44.92
CA ALA A 194 3.60 30.03 44.80
C ALA A 194 2.53 30.57 43.85
N VAL A 195 2.21 29.83 42.78
CA VAL A 195 1.18 30.21 41.81
C VAL A 195 0.00 29.25 41.85
N LYS A 196 -1.13 29.70 41.30
CA LYS A 196 -2.34 28.92 41.11
C LYS A 196 -2.66 28.83 39.62
N PHE A 197 -3.09 27.66 39.18
CA PHE A 197 -3.62 27.45 37.84
C PHE A 197 -5.15 27.44 37.86
N ALA A 198 -5.76 27.86 36.77
CA ALA A 198 -7.18 27.71 36.59
C ALA A 198 -7.52 27.38 35.13
N HIS A 199 -8.41 26.42 34.94
CA HIS A 199 -8.82 25.95 33.61
C HIS A 199 -9.55 27.04 32.85
N LEU A 200 -9.18 27.22 31.59
CA LEU A 200 -9.82 28.17 30.69
C LEU A 200 -11.09 27.59 30.05
N PHE A 201 -11.04 26.29 29.73
CA PHE A 201 -12.07 25.56 28.99
C PHE A 201 -12.73 24.45 29.85
N GLY A 202 -13.65 23.70 29.24
CA GLY A 202 -14.41 22.65 29.92
C GLY A 202 -14.11 21.25 29.40
N PHE A 203 -14.61 20.26 30.14
CA PHE A 203 -14.31 18.85 29.89
C PHE A 203 -15.57 18.05 29.58
N GLY A 204 -15.42 17.01 28.78
CA GLY A 204 -16.48 16.06 28.49
C GLY A 204 -16.04 14.61 28.70
N LYS A 205 -16.99 13.78 29.17
CA LYS A 205 -16.87 12.32 29.30
C LYS A 205 -18.16 11.67 28.80
N ILE A 206 -18.20 11.32 27.52
CA ILE A 206 -19.35 10.64 26.92
C ILE A 206 -19.20 9.13 27.11
N THR A 207 -20.24 8.48 27.60
CA THR A 207 -20.35 7.01 27.71
C THR A 207 -21.54 6.51 26.91
N PHE A 208 -21.58 5.22 26.57
CA PHE A 208 -22.63 4.63 25.74
C PHE A 208 -23.39 3.54 26.49
N ALA A 209 -24.72 3.51 26.34
CA ALA A 209 -25.56 2.51 27.00
C ALA A 209 -26.71 2.05 26.09
N GLY A 210 -27.21 0.84 26.33
CA GLY A 210 -28.33 0.26 25.57
C GLY A 210 -28.02 -0.07 24.11
N VAL A 211 -26.74 -0.05 23.71
CA VAL A 211 -26.29 -0.43 22.36
C VAL A 211 -26.60 -1.90 22.12
N PRO A 212 -27.16 -2.29 20.95
CA PRO A 212 -27.42 -3.69 20.63
C PRO A 212 -26.16 -4.57 20.76
N GLU A 213 -26.31 -5.79 21.27
CA GLU A 213 -25.19 -6.70 21.59
C GLU A 213 -24.22 -6.93 20.41
N VAL A 214 -24.76 -7.00 19.19
CA VAL A 214 -23.98 -7.16 17.94
C VAL A 214 -22.98 -6.02 17.71
N TYR A 215 -23.23 -4.82 18.25
CA TYR A 215 -22.37 -3.64 18.15
C TYR A 215 -21.68 -3.30 19.48
N ALA A 216 -22.30 -3.62 20.62
CA ALA A 216 -21.81 -3.26 21.95
C ALA A 216 -20.39 -3.82 22.24
N ASN A 217 -20.13 -5.05 21.78
CA ASN A 217 -18.85 -5.74 21.98
C ASN A 217 -17.79 -5.40 20.90
N GLN A 218 -18.11 -4.51 19.95
CA GLN A 218 -17.16 -4.11 18.92
C GLN A 218 -16.13 -3.16 19.50
N VAL A 219 -14.86 -3.36 19.15
CA VAL A 219 -13.77 -2.47 19.55
C VAL A 219 -13.90 -1.12 18.85
N VAL A 220 -13.80 -0.04 19.61
CA VAL A 220 -13.83 1.33 19.09
C VAL A 220 -12.52 1.66 18.38
N LYS A 221 -12.60 2.06 17.11
CA LYS A 221 -11.47 2.57 16.33
C LYS A 221 -11.23 4.05 16.58
N SER A 222 -12.31 4.81 16.64
CA SER A 222 -12.31 6.23 16.93
C SER A 222 -13.72 6.71 17.26
N VAL A 223 -13.79 7.87 17.89
CA VAL A 223 -15.03 8.62 18.11
C VAL A 223 -14.86 10.01 17.54
N LYS A 224 -15.81 10.45 16.71
CA LYS A 224 -15.92 11.85 16.27
C LYS A 224 -17.10 12.50 16.97
N ILE A 225 -16.86 13.64 17.61
CA ILE A 225 -17.89 14.49 18.20
C ILE A 225 -17.98 15.74 17.35
N GLU A 226 -19.12 15.99 16.72
CA GLU A 226 -19.33 17.10 15.79
C GLU A 226 -20.49 17.98 16.26
N ALA A 227 -20.26 19.28 16.43
CA ALA A 227 -21.28 20.27 16.70
C ALA A 227 -22.09 20.56 15.43
N VAL A 228 -23.38 20.24 15.46
CA VAL A 228 -24.30 20.35 14.31
C VAL A 228 -25.32 21.47 14.45
N GLY A 229 -25.47 22.06 15.66
CA GLY A 229 -26.37 23.18 15.93
C GLY A 229 -25.83 24.55 15.54
N GLU A 230 -26.42 25.62 16.11
CA GLU A 230 -26.00 27.01 15.87
C GLU A 230 -24.58 27.27 16.39
N ASN A 231 -24.27 26.81 17.60
CA ASN A 231 -22.94 26.91 18.18
C ASN A 231 -22.04 25.79 17.65
N LYS A 232 -21.08 26.17 16.79
CA LYS A 232 -20.10 25.27 16.18
C LYS A 232 -18.67 25.49 16.69
N ALA A 233 -18.50 26.31 17.73
CA ALA A 233 -17.20 26.66 18.26
C ALA A 233 -16.73 25.64 19.31
N LEU A 234 -16.59 24.36 18.91
CA LEU A 234 -16.26 23.26 19.83
C LEU A 234 -14.78 23.32 20.25
N VAL A 235 -13.89 23.52 19.28
CA VAL A 235 -12.44 23.68 19.47
C VAL A 235 -11.88 24.70 18.47
N GLY A 236 -10.56 24.92 18.47
CA GLY A 236 -9.90 25.87 17.56
C GLY A 236 -8.99 26.84 18.27
N ARG A 237 -8.83 28.04 17.69
CA ARG A 237 -7.96 29.10 18.19
C ARG A 237 -8.78 30.17 18.91
N TYR A 238 -8.28 30.61 20.05
CA TYR A 238 -8.92 31.61 20.89
C TYR A 238 -7.91 32.65 21.36
N GLU A 239 -8.29 33.92 21.28
CA GLU A 239 -7.59 35.02 21.93
C GLU A 239 -8.00 35.10 23.41
N VAL A 240 -7.02 35.28 24.27
CA VAL A 240 -7.17 35.22 25.72
C VAL A 240 -6.46 36.41 26.35
N ASP A 241 -7.17 37.07 27.25
CA ASP A 241 -6.62 38.12 28.10
C ASP A 241 -6.03 37.49 29.35
N ILE A 242 -4.71 37.26 29.36
CA ILE A 242 -4.04 36.58 30.47
C ILE A 242 -3.83 37.48 31.68
N THR A 243 -4.21 38.76 31.58
CA THR A 243 -4.00 39.75 32.64
C THR A 243 -5.14 39.83 33.65
N LYS A 244 -6.27 39.19 33.33
CA LYS A 244 -7.45 39.13 34.18
C LYS A 244 -7.41 37.94 35.12
N ASP A 245 -8.14 38.07 36.21
CA ASP A 245 -8.53 36.92 37.01
C ASP A 245 -9.34 35.95 36.15
N ILE A 246 -9.15 34.64 36.37
CA ILE A 246 -9.75 33.61 35.52
C ILE A 246 -11.27 33.74 35.40
N GLU A 247 -11.97 34.16 36.46
CA GLU A 247 -13.42 34.33 36.47
C GLU A 247 -13.89 35.39 35.46
N ASP A 248 -13.04 36.38 35.15
CA ASP A 248 -13.31 37.49 34.24
C ASP A 248 -12.78 37.24 32.82
N VAL A 249 -12.02 36.16 32.61
CA VAL A 249 -11.48 35.82 31.29
C VAL A 249 -12.59 35.30 30.39
N VAL A 250 -12.76 35.93 29.22
CA VAL A 250 -13.63 35.47 28.14
C VAL A 250 -12.75 35.17 26.92
N ALA A 251 -12.61 33.88 26.59
CA ALA A 251 -11.87 33.45 25.41
C ALA A 251 -12.63 33.85 24.13
N LYS A 252 -12.01 34.67 23.29
CA LYS A 252 -12.63 35.14 22.05
C LYS A 252 -12.23 34.23 20.89
N PRO A 253 -13.18 33.71 20.09
CA PRO A 253 -12.85 32.83 18.98
C PRO A 253 -12.10 33.58 17.87
N ALA A 254 -10.89 33.14 17.56
CA ALA A 254 -10.12 33.61 16.40
C ALA A 254 -10.36 32.72 15.16
N SER A 255 -10.47 31.40 15.37
CA SER A 255 -10.89 30.45 14.34
C SER A 255 -11.50 29.22 15.01
N THR A 256 -12.67 28.79 14.56
CA THR A 256 -13.42 27.71 15.20
C THR A 256 -13.45 26.45 14.36
N ILE A 257 -13.47 25.30 15.03
CA ILE A 257 -13.61 23.97 14.44
C ILE A 257 -14.77 23.29 15.15
N ALA A 258 -15.65 22.69 14.36
CA ALA A 258 -16.89 22.10 14.84
C ALA A 258 -16.74 20.66 15.34
N TYR A 259 -15.56 20.06 15.30
CA TYR A 259 -15.41 18.65 15.65
C TYR A 259 -14.17 18.37 16.50
N ILE A 260 -14.26 17.26 17.24
CA ILE A 260 -13.16 16.60 17.95
C ILE A 260 -13.11 15.17 17.45
N ASN A 261 -11.91 14.69 17.13
CA ASN A 261 -11.63 13.31 16.81
C ASN A 261 -10.81 12.70 17.95
N LEU A 262 -11.28 11.55 18.44
CA LEU A 262 -10.68 10.76 19.51
C LEU A 262 -10.26 9.42 18.91
N PRO A 263 -8.96 9.13 18.78
CA PRO A 263 -8.51 7.80 18.38
C PRO A 263 -8.86 6.79 19.47
N GLY A 264 -9.28 5.59 19.06
CA GLY A 264 -9.50 4.47 19.97
C GLY A 264 -8.19 3.87 20.46
N ASP A 265 -8.24 3.18 21.61
CA ASP A 265 -7.09 2.48 22.19
C ASP A 265 -6.85 1.09 21.58
N GLY A 266 -7.70 0.68 20.64
CA GLY A 266 -7.64 -0.61 19.95
C GLY A 266 -8.03 -1.81 20.81
N LYS A 267 -8.63 -1.61 21.99
CA LYS A 267 -8.99 -2.70 22.93
C LYS A 267 -10.38 -2.54 23.53
N THR A 268 -10.80 -1.31 23.78
CA THR A 268 -12.05 -1.03 24.51
C THR A 268 -13.26 -1.15 23.59
N THR A 269 -14.29 -1.84 24.07
CA THR A 269 -15.54 -2.07 23.34
C THR A 269 -16.45 -0.84 23.40
N VAL A 270 -17.44 -0.73 22.51
CA VAL A 270 -18.42 0.38 22.54
C VAL A 270 -19.11 0.49 23.90
N ALA A 271 -19.46 -0.64 24.53
CA ALA A 271 -20.14 -0.66 25.82
C ALA A 271 -19.30 -0.08 26.97
N ASP A 272 -17.98 -0.26 26.90
CA ASP A 272 -17.05 0.14 27.96
C ASP A 272 -16.33 1.47 27.64
N TYR A 273 -16.50 2.01 26.43
CA TYR A 273 -15.75 3.16 25.96
C TYR A 273 -16.19 4.46 26.63
N ALA A 274 -15.21 5.19 27.16
CA ALA A 274 -15.37 6.55 27.67
C ALA A 274 -14.65 7.56 26.75
N ALA A 275 -15.42 8.34 26.02
CA ALA A 275 -14.92 9.41 25.18
C ALA A 275 -14.62 10.67 26.02
N TRP A 276 -13.36 10.80 26.45
CA TRP A 276 -12.84 11.96 27.16
C TRP A 276 -12.33 13.03 26.20
N PHE A 277 -12.67 14.31 26.45
CA PHE A 277 -12.23 15.42 25.62
C PHE A 277 -12.23 16.76 26.36
N VAL A 278 -11.49 17.73 25.82
CA VAL A 278 -11.54 19.15 26.20
C VAL A 278 -12.23 19.93 25.08
N ALA A 279 -13.14 20.82 25.44
CA ALA A 279 -13.86 21.66 24.49
C ALA A 279 -14.10 23.07 25.05
N ASN A 280 -14.36 23.99 24.14
CA ASN A 280 -14.80 25.33 24.50
C ASN A 280 -16.12 25.30 25.30
N THR A 281 -16.30 26.29 26.16
CA THR A 281 -17.50 26.40 26.99
C THR A 281 -18.71 26.81 26.19
N GLY A 282 -19.88 26.27 26.53
CA GLY A 282 -21.15 26.60 25.89
C GLY A 282 -22.08 25.40 25.82
N THR A 283 -23.22 25.61 25.16
CA THR A 283 -24.19 24.55 24.87
C THR A 283 -24.06 24.16 23.40
N PHE A 284 -24.00 22.85 23.13
CA PHE A 284 -23.79 22.30 21.79
C PHE A 284 -24.82 21.22 21.47
N ASP A 285 -25.39 21.26 20.28
CA ASP A 285 -26.05 20.10 19.69
C ASP A 285 -24.99 19.30 18.94
N VAL A 286 -24.91 18.01 19.23
CA VAL A 286 -23.80 17.15 18.80
C VAL A 286 -24.28 15.94 18.01
N ARG A 287 -23.52 15.61 16.97
CA ARG A 287 -23.48 14.31 16.32
C ARG A 287 -22.25 13.56 16.82
N ILE A 288 -22.45 12.39 17.39
CA ILE A 288 -21.39 11.53 17.89
C ILE A 288 -21.34 10.30 16.97
N SER A 289 -20.23 10.12 16.27
CA SER A 289 -19.98 8.96 15.42
C SER A 289 -18.95 8.05 16.09
N VAL A 290 -19.34 6.81 16.37
CA VAL A 290 -18.44 5.77 16.91
C VAL A 290 -18.10 4.81 15.78
N PHE A 291 -16.84 4.80 15.37
CA PHE A 291 -16.35 3.98 14.27
C PHE A 291 -15.84 2.65 14.79
N THR A 292 -16.27 1.55 14.18
CA THR A 292 -15.83 0.20 14.57
C THR A 292 -15.46 -0.63 13.34
N ASN A 293 -15.08 -1.89 13.55
CA ASN A 293 -14.88 -2.84 12.44
C ASN A 293 -16.20 -3.20 11.74
N LYS A 294 -17.28 -3.39 12.51
CA LYS A 294 -18.53 -3.98 12.01
C LYS A 294 -19.55 -2.95 11.53
N ALA A 295 -19.59 -1.78 12.16
CA ALA A 295 -20.50 -0.71 11.81
C ALA A 295 -20.05 0.65 12.34
N ASP A 296 -20.54 1.70 11.73
CA ASP A 296 -20.46 3.05 12.28
C ASP A 296 -21.79 3.41 12.97
N LEU A 297 -21.71 3.76 14.26
CA LEU A 297 -22.86 4.15 15.07
C LEU A 297 -22.94 5.68 15.13
N VAL A 298 -24.06 6.27 14.73
CA VAL A 298 -24.23 7.72 14.69
C VAL A 298 -25.40 8.15 15.57
N PHE A 299 -25.08 8.99 16.56
CA PHE A 299 -26.00 9.51 17.57
C PHE A 299 -26.14 11.03 17.44
N GLU A 300 -27.34 11.56 17.26
CA GLU A 300 -27.59 13.00 17.33
C GLU A 300 -28.27 13.36 18.66
N ARG A 301 -27.67 14.29 19.42
CA ARG A 301 -28.12 14.71 20.75
C ARG A 301 -28.08 16.23 20.85
N GLN A 302 -29.02 16.80 21.59
CA GLN A 302 -29.12 18.24 21.78
C GLN A 302 -28.71 18.63 23.19
N GLY A 303 -28.20 19.86 23.33
CA GLY A 303 -28.00 20.49 24.63
C GLY A 303 -26.84 19.94 25.48
N LEU A 304 -25.74 19.47 24.85
CA LEU A 304 -24.52 19.16 25.59
C LEU A 304 -23.93 20.45 26.17
N VAL A 305 -23.98 20.61 27.49
CA VAL A 305 -23.46 21.79 28.19
C VAL A 305 -22.04 21.51 28.66
N ILE A 306 -21.07 22.29 28.15
CA ILE A 306 -19.67 22.29 28.59
C ILE A 306 -19.40 23.55 29.40
N ASN A 307 -19.01 23.36 30.67
CA ASN A 307 -18.69 24.45 31.58
C ASN A 307 -17.21 24.44 31.94
N ARG A 308 -16.64 25.62 32.19
CA ARG A 308 -15.24 25.79 32.60
C ARG A 308 -14.94 24.96 33.85
N GLY A 309 -13.85 24.19 33.83
CA GLY A 309 -13.38 23.45 35.01
C GLY A 309 -14.33 22.33 35.48
N VAL A 310 -15.37 22.00 34.72
CA VAL A 310 -16.38 21.01 35.07
C VAL A 310 -16.44 19.93 34.00
N ILE A 311 -16.55 18.67 34.42
CA ILE A 311 -16.80 17.55 33.50
C ILE A 311 -18.28 17.42 33.22
N ALA A 312 -18.66 17.58 31.95
CA ALA A 312 -19.94 17.12 31.45
C ALA A 312 -19.87 15.61 31.18
N SER A 313 -20.61 14.80 31.96
CA SER A 313 -20.56 13.34 31.82
C SER A 313 -21.91 12.71 31.44
N PRO A 314 -22.43 12.97 30.22
CA PRO A 314 -23.66 12.33 29.78
C PRO A 314 -23.43 10.87 29.36
N THR A 315 -24.48 10.06 29.52
CA THR A 315 -24.57 8.74 28.90
C THR A 315 -25.50 8.79 27.69
N VAL A 316 -24.95 8.48 26.51
CA VAL A 316 -25.69 8.35 25.26
C VAL A 316 -26.38 7.00 25.26
N ASN A 317 -27.69 7.04 25.50
CA ASN A 317 -28.54 5.86 25.37
C ASN A 317 -28.92 5.66 23.91
N PHE A 318 -28.68 4.46 23.36
CA PHE A 318 -29.09 4.09 22.01
C PHE A 318 -30.62 4.14 21.86
N LYS A 319 -31.08 4.69 20.74
CA LYS A 319 -32.49 4.82 20.36
C LYS A 319 -32.69 4.17 18.99
N GLY A 320 -33.89 3.64 18.72
CA GLY A 320 -34.20 3.08 17.39
C GLY A 320 -34.13 4.10 16.23
N THR A 321 -34.10 5.40 16.53
CA THR A 321 -33.88 6.48 15.56
C THR A 321 -32.40 6.78 15.29
N ASP A 322 -31.48 6.24 16.10
CA ASP A 322 -30.04 6.37 15.85
C ASP A 322 -29.66 5.55 14.61
N LYS A 323 -28.69 6.07 13.85
CA LYS A 323 -28.29 5.46 12.58
C LYS A 323 -27.18 4.45 12.82
N VAL A 324 -27.29 3.30 12.16
CA VAL A 324 -26.25 2.28 12.13
C VAL A 324 -25.90 2.01 10.68
N ASP A 325 -24.69 2.38 10.29
CA ASP A 325 -24.15 2.08 8.97
C ASP A 325 -23.36 0.77 9.07
N SER A 326 -24.02 -0.35 8.78
CA SER A 326 -23.38 -1.67 8.80
C SER A 326 -22.36 -1.82 7.68
N HIS A 327 -21.24 -2.47 7.98
CA HIS A 327 -20.22 -2.86 7.01
C HIS A 327 -20.44 -4.29 6.49
N ASP A 328 -21.48 -4.99 6.95
CA ASP A 328 -21.80 -6.34 6.46
C ASP A 328 -22.19 -6.28 4.98
N VAL A 329 -21.78 -7.31 4.23
CA VAL A 329 -22.09 -7.46 2.81
C VAL A 329 -23.04 -8.63 2.61
N ALA A 330 -24.30 -8.32 2.34
CA ALA A 330 -25.31 -9.32 1.99
C ALA A 330 -25.39 -9.51 0.48
N LEU A 331 -25.19 -10.74 0.00
CA LEU A 331 -25.29 -11.09 -1.41
C LEU A 331 -26.65 -11.75 -1.68
N ALA A 332 -27.40 -11.17 -2.62
CA ALA A 332 -28.63 -11.75 -3.11
C ALA A 332 -28.33 -12.99 -3.98
N GLU A 333 -29.37 -13.77 -4.30
CA GLU A 333 -29.22 -14.89 -5.20
C GLU A 333 -28.73 -14.43 -6.60
N GLY A 334 -27.69 -15.09 -7.12
CA GLY A 334 -27.06 -14.75 -8.39
C GLY A 334 -26.09 -13.57 -8.32
N GLU A 335 -25.98 -12.91 -7.17
CA GLU A 335 -25.05 -11.80 -6.97
C GLU A 335 -23.65 -12.32 -6.59
N ASN A 336 -22.63 -11.63 -7.12
CA ASN A 336 -21.23 -11.86 -6.76
C ASN A 336 -20.64 -10.64 -6.07
N TRP A 337 -19.57 -10.88 -5.31
CA TRP A 337 -18.69 -9.83 -4.83
C TRP A 337 -17.27 -10.16 -5.25
N THR A 338 -16.57 -9.20 -5.84
CA THR A 338 -15.19 -9.39 -6.29
C THR A 338 -14.36 -8.19 -5.89
N ASN A 339 -13.12 -8.45 -5.53
CA ASN A 339 -12.12 -7.42 -5.33
C ASN A 339 -10.91 -7.66 -6.25
N THR A 340 -10.74 -6.75 -7.20
CA THR A 340 -9.54 -6.64 -8.02
C THR A 340 -8.56 -5.69 -7.33
N MET A 341 -7.38 -6.21 -6.98
CA MET A 341 -6.41 -5.46 -6.19
C MET A 341 -5.79 -4.30 -6.99
N THR A 342 -5.66 -3.15 -6.35
CA THR A 342 -4.91 -2.01 -6.87
C THR A 342 -3.96 -1.49 -5.80
N TYR A 343 -2.89 -0.80 -6.20
CA TYR A 343 -1.90 -0.28 -5.25
C TYR A 343 -2.52 0.62 -4.15
N SER A 344 -3.52 1.44 -4.49
CA SER A 344 -4.18 2.33 -3.53
C SER A 344 -5.07 1.61 -2.51
N LYS A 345 -5.57 0.43 -2.89
CA LYS A 345 -6.39 -0.48 -2.07
C LYS A 345 -5.58 -1.46 -1.24
N ALA A 346 -4.25 -1.51 -1.40
CA ALA A 346 -3.41 -2.40 -0.61
C ALA A 346 -3.41 -2.01 0.89
N ILE A 347 -3.39 -3.03 1.73
CA ILE A 347 -3.12 -2.94 3.17
C ILE A 347 -1.60 -2.82 3.33
N THR A 348 -1.15 -1.80 4.06
CA THR A 348 0.28 -1.46 4.23
C THR A 348 0.64 -1.16 5.68
N GLY A 349 1.92 -0.91 5.97
CA GLY A 349 2.36 -0.50 7.31
C GLY A 349 1.72 0.82 7.79
N SER A 350 1.42 1.73 6.87
CA SER A 350 0.71 2.98 7.16
C SER A 350 -0.81 2.84 7.11
N LYS A 351 -1.33 1.84 6.37
CA LYS A 351 -2.75 1.54 6.25
C LYS A 351 -3.03 0.10 6.71
N LYS A 352 -3.21 -0.09 8.02
CA LYS A 352 -3.40 -1.42 8.64
C LYS A 352 -4.69 -2.13 8.24
N GLU A 353 -5.62 -1.39 7.65
CA GLU A 353 -6.89 -1.87 7.09
C GLU A 353 -7.16 -1.13 5.79
N ASN A 354 -7.85 -1.76 4.84
CA ASN A 354 -8.35 -1.10 3.64
C ASN A 354 -9.68 -1.70 3.19
N THR A 355 -10.47 -0.88 2.50
CA THR A 355 -11.82 -1.24 2.06
C THR A 355 -11.80 -1.77 0.63
N TRP A 356 -12.25 -3.01 0.47
CA TRP A 356 -12.17 -3.78 -0.77
C TRP A 356 -13.54 -3.98 -1.41
N GLY A 357 -13.54 -4.35 -2.68
CA GLY A 357 -14.73 -4.56 -3.51
C GLY A 357 -14.72 -3.68 -4.75
N ASP A 358 -15.18 -4.23 -5.88
CA ASP A 358 -15.20 -3.53 -7.17
C ASP A 358 -16.49 -2.73 -7.38
N GLY A 359 -17.65 -3.28 -6.97
CA GLY A 359 -18.97 -2.62 -7.05
C GLY A 359 -19.34 -1.79 -5.82
N ASP A 360 -20.62 -1.48 -5.64
CA ASP A 360 -21.11 -0.61 -4.55
C ASP A 360 -20.95 -1.24 -3.15
N LYS A 361 -20.99 -2.58 -3.08
CA LYS A 361 -20.77 -3.33 -1.85
C LYS A 361 -19.29 -3.41 -1.53
N LYS A 362 -18.91 -2.79 -0.42
CA LYS A 362 -17.53 -2.71 0.04
C LYS A 362 -17.35 -3.43 1.37
N MET A 363 -16.18 -4.01 1.59
CA MET A 363 -15.84 -4.74 2.81
C MET A 363 -14.45 -4.34 3.29
N PRO A 364 -14.27 -3.89 4.55
CA PRO A 364 -12.95 -3.67 5.11
C PRO A 364 -12.21 -4.98 5.36
N PHE A 365 -10.91 -5.02 5.04
CA PHE A 365 -10.01 -6.12 5.32
C PHE A 365 -8.75 -5.64 6.05
N PHE A 366 -8.25 -6.48 6.94
CA PHE A 366 -7.03 -6.23 7.72
C PHE A 366 -6.18 -7.49 7.83
N ILE A 367 -4.90 -7.32 8.15
CA ILE A 367 -3.94 -8.42 8.31
C ILE A 367 -3.42 -8.45 9.75
N THR A 368 -3.34 -9.65 10.33
CA THR A 368 -2.75 -9.89 11.65
C THR A 368 -1.69 -10.98 11.60
N TYR A 369 -0.80 -10.98 12.58
CA TYR A 369 0.37 -11.87 12.67
C TYR A 369 0.42 -12.63 14.01
N PRO A 370 -0.63 -13.42 14.36
CA PRO A 370 -0.68 -14.08 15.65
C PRO A 370 0.46 -15.09 15.84
N GLY A 371 1.13 -14.99 16.98
CA GLY A 371 2.28 -15.84 17.33
C GLY A 371 3.59 -15.49 16.62
N SER A 372 3.63 -14.44 15.79
CA SER A 372 4.87 -13.93 15.18
C SER A 372 5.72 -13.22 16.23
N THR A 373 7.03 -13.48 16.22
CA THR A 373 7.98 -12.82 17.14
C THR A 373 8.54 -11.51 16.58
N ASN A 374 8.28 -11.20 15.30
CA ASN A 374 8.67 -9.94 14.68
C ASN A 374 7.47 -9.14 14.15
N SER A 375 7.62 -7.82 14.18
CA SER A 375 6.64 -6.89 13.58
C SER A 375 6.61 -7.06 12.06
N ASN A 376 5.40 -7.05 11.50
CA ASN A 376 5.19 -7.18 10.07
C ASN A 376 3.96 -6.37 9.63
N TYR A 377 3.81 -6.19 8.32
CA TYR A 377 2.69 -5.50 7.70
C TYR A 377 2.53 -5.94 6.24
N GLY A 378 1.34 -5.73 5.67
CA GLY A 378 1.06 -6.05 4.26
C GLY A 378 1.70 -5.08 3.28
N TRP A 379 1.66 -5.35 1.99
CA TRP A 379 2.08 -4.39 0.95
C TRP A 379 1.46 -4.73 -0.41
N GLY A 380 1.54 -3.82 -1.38
CA GLY A 380 1.09 -4.08 -2.76
C GLY A 380 2.22 -4.60 -3.63
N ILE A 381 2.03 -5.76 -4.25
CA ILE A 381 2.99 -6.42 -5.16
C ILE A 381 2.56 -6.16 -6.60
N SER A 382 3.47 -5.75 -7.48
CA SER A 382 3.18 -5.63 -8.91
C SER A 382 3.08 -7.00 -9.57
N THR A 383 2.15 -7.13 -10.49
CA THR A 383 1.97 -8.30 -11.36
C THR A 383 1.92 -7.82 -12.82
N ASP A 384 2.03 -8.72 -13.80
CA ASP A 384 1.83 -8.38 -15.22
C ASP A 384 0.39 -7.90 -15.47
N SER A 385 -0.54 -8.43 -14.69
CA SER A 385 -1.98 -8.16 -14.76
C SER A 385 -2.45 -7.00 -13.86
N GLY A 386 -1.55 -6.35 -13.09
CA GLY A 386 -1.89 -5.30 -12.14
C GLY A 386 -1.16 -5.43 -10.80
N TYR A 387 -1.90 -5.75 -9.73
CA TYR A 387 -1.37 -5.84 -8.37
C TYR A 387 -1.92 -7.05 -7.61
N ALA A 388 -1.20 -7.47 -6.58
CA ALA A 388 -1.62 -8.43 -5.56
C ALA A 388 -1.35 -7.88 -4.14
N GLN A 389 -2.07 -8.37 -3.14
CA GLN A 389 -1.84 -8.06 -1.73
C GLN A 389 -0.76 -8.98 -1.17
N GLY A 390 0.44 -8.47 -0.97
CA GLY A 390 1.47 -9.10 -0.16
C GLY A 390 1.02 -9.15 1.30
N LEU A 391 1.02 -10.34 1.89
CA LEU A 391 0.53 -10.55 3.26
C LEU A 391 1.61 -10.26 4.31
N ALA A 392 2.88 -10.19 3.91
CA ALA A 392 4.00 -9.86 4.75
C ALA A 392 5.07 -9.09 3.95
N TYR A 393 5.59 -8.01 4.53
CA TYR A 393 6.69 -7.22 3.97
C TYR A 393 8.04 -7.85 4.27
N SER A 394 8.18 -8.43 5.46
CA SER A 394 9.40 -9.13 5.91
C SER A 394 9.12 -10.61 6.16
N TYR A 395 10.19 -11.38 6.34
CA TYR A 395 10.13 -12.78 6.76
C TYR A 395 9.34 -12.96 8.06
N ILE A 396 8.47 -13.98 8.11
CA ILE A 396 7.69 -14.28 9.31
C ILE A 396 8.50 -15.18 10.24
N GLN A 397 8.74 -14.74 11.47
CA GLN A 397 9.45 -15.51 12.49
C GLN A 397 8.45 -16.17 13.43
N GLY A 398 8.10 -17.43 13.14
CA GLY A 398 7.09 -18.18 13.89
C GLY A 398 5.65 -17.68 13.69
N GLY A 399 4.69 -18.44 14.21
CA GLY A 399 3.27 -18.08 14.13
C GLY A 399 2.65 -18.27 12.74
N LYS A 400 1.64 -17.44 12.44
CA LYS A 400 0.86 -17.47 11.20
C LYS A 400 0.46 -16.07 10.75
N ILE A 401 0.05 -15.94 9.49
CA ILE A 401 -0.54 -14.70 8.95
C ILE A 401 -2.04 -14.92 8.78
N VAL A 402 -2.87 -13.93 9.12
CA VAL A 402 -4.31 -14.00 8.91
C VAL A 402 -4.80 -12.72 8.24
N LEU A 403 -5.32 -12.85 7.02
CA LEU A 403 -6.11 -11.82 6.35
C LEU A 403 -7.58 -12.06 6.69
N SER A 404 -8.30 -11.04 7.15
CA SER A 404 -9.70 -11.17 7.59
C SER A 404 -10.56 -10.02 7.11
N SER A 405 -11.82 -10.30 6.77
CA SER A 405 -12.84 -9.26 6.65
C SER A 405 -13.22 -8.75 8.05
N ALA A 406 -13.48 -7.45 8.16
CA ALA A 406 -13.86 -6.81 9.42
C ALA A 406 -15.31 -7.08 9.81
N ALA A 407 -16.16 -7.31 8.82
CA ALA A 407 -17.59 -7.56 8.96
C ALA A 407 -17.99 -8.85 8.22
N ASP A 408 -19.28 -9.20 8.30
CA ASP A 408 -19.78 -10.48 7.82
C ASP A 408 -20.20 -10.38 6.36
N PHE A 409 -19.87 -11.42 5.59
CA PHE A 409 -20.57 -11.70 4.34
C PHE A 409 -21.80 -12.57 4.63
N SER A 410 -22.86 -12.46 3.84
CA SER A 410 -23.97 -13.42 3.83
C SER A 410 -24.39 -13.78 2.40
N GLY A 411 -24.96 -14.98 2.24
CA GLY A 411 -25.27 -15.54 0.92
C GLY A 411 -24.06 -16.20 0.25
N ILE A 412 -23.05 -16.60 1.02
CA ILE A 412 -21.84 -17.26 0.51
C ILE A 412 -22.22 -18.66 0.02
N LYS A 413 -21.93 -18.96 -1.24
CA LYS A 413 -22.07 -20.30 -1.85
C LYS A 413 -20.72 -20.86 -2.28
N GLU A 414 -19.86 -20.02 -2.85
CA GLU A 414 -18.55 -20.40 -3.36
C GLU A 414 -17.55 -19.25 -3.18
N ILE A 415 -16.28 -19.55 -2.90
CA ILE A 415 -15.22 -18.57 -2.76
C ILE A 415 -14.07 -18.94 -3.71
N MET A 416 -13.66 -17.99 -4.55
CA MET A 416 -12.42 -18.07 -5.31
C MET A 416 -11.38 -17.16 -4.68
N VAL A 417 -10.19 -17.69 -4.45
CA VAL A 417 -9.03 -16.93 -3.98
C VAL A 417 -7.85 -17.21 -4.90
N ASN A 418 -7.25 -16.16 -5.46
CA ASN A 418 -5.98 -16.23 -6.15
C ASN A 418 -4.83 -16.21 -5.13
N LEU A 419 -4.05 -17.28 -5.08
CA LEU A 419 -3.01 -17.49 -4.06
C LEU A 419 -1.64 -17.68 -4.71
N GLY A 420 -0.60 -17.21 -4.03
CA GLY A 420 0.78 -17.44 -4.45
C GLY A 420 1.81 -17.10 -3.38
N ILE A 421 3.07 -17.46 -3.65
CA ILE A 421 4.23 -17.08 -2.84
C ILE A 421 5.29 -16.53 -3.79
N TYR A 422 5.84 -15.37 -3.43
CA TYR A 422 6.78 -14.65 -4.28
C TYR A 422 8.16 -15.34 -4.34
N ASP A 423 8.64 -15.89 -3.24
CA ASP A 423 9.99 -16.46 -3.14
C ASP A 423 10.11 -17.87 -3.75
N ASN A 424 11.25 -18.18 -4.36
CA ASN A 424 11.55 -19.53 -4.88
C ASN A 424 11.81 -20.54 -3.76
N ASP A 425 11.57 -21.83 -4.07
CA ASP A 425 11.93 -22.97 -3.22
C ASP A 425 11.36 -22.92 -1.80
N VAL A 426 10.24 -22.20 -1.64
CA VAL A 426 9.51 -22.12 -0.39
C VAL A 426 8.08 -22.58 -0.56
N ALA A 427 7.45 -23.00 0.53
CA ALA A 427 6.06 -23.41 0.54
C ALA A 427 5.36 -22.96 1.83
N ALA A 428 4.06 -22.77 1.74
CA ALA A 428 3.20 -22.52 2.89
C ALA A 428 1.81 -23.10 2.63
N ASP A 429 1.08 -23.32 3.72
CA ASP A 429 -0.28 -23.78 3.66
C ASP A 429 -1.24 -22.60 3.80
N PHE A 430 -2.20 -22.49 2.87
CA PHE A 430 -3.27 -21.51 2.90
C PHE A 430 -4.57 -22.20 3.27
N THR A 431 -5.23 -21.72 4.32
CA THR A 431 -6.54 -22.21 4.78
C THR A 431 -7.57 -21.11 4.59
N VAL A 432 -8.63 -21.40 3.85
CA VAL A 432 -9.77 -20.50 3.66
C VAL A 432 -10.92 -20.96 4.57
N SER A 433 -11.47 -20.02 5.34
CA SER A 433 -12.53 -20.30 6.32
C SER A 433 -13.50 -19.13 6.41
N VAL A 434 -14.71 -19.42 6.90
CA VAL A 434 -15.70 -18.42 7.28
C VAL A 434 -15.88 -18.52 8.79
N ALA A 435 -15.61 -17.42 9.49
CA ALA A 435 -15.74 -17.34 10.93
C ALA A 435 -17.12 -16.82 11.32
N LYS A 436 -17.82 -17.57 12.16
CA LYS A 436 -19.14 -17.20 12.65
C LYS A 436 -19.23 -17.52 14.14
N ASP A 437 -19.76 -16.58 14.92
CA ASP A 437 -19.94 -16.73 16.37
C ASP A 437 -18.64 -17.16 17.11
N GLY A 438 -17.49 -16.67 16.64
CA GLY A 438 -16.17 -16.97 17.20
C GLY A 438 -15.57 -18.32 16.78
N VAL A 439 -16.25 -19.07 15.90
CA VAL A 439 -15.80 -20.38 15.39
C VAL A 439 -15.42 -20.26 13.92
N ASP A 440 -14.24 -20.78 13.55
CA ASP A 440 -13.76 -20.82 12.17
C ASP A 440 -14.25 -22.10 11.46
N HIS A 441 -15.15 -21.97 10.49
CA HIS A 441 -15.60 -23.08 9.63
C HIS A 441 -14.69 -23.16 8.39
N VAL A 442 -13.79 -24.14 8.35
CA VAL A 442 -12.82 -24.33 7.26
C VAL A 442 -13.53 -24.79 5.99
N LEU A 443 -13.34 -24.07 4.89
CA LEU A 443 -13.84 -24.45 3.56
C LEU A 443 -12.86 -25.35 2.82
N GLY A 444 -11.56 -25.10 3.01
CA GLY A 444 -10.51 -25.94 2.42
C GLY A 444 -9.11 -25.38 2.63
N LYS A 445 -8.13 -26.17 2.17
CA LYS A 445 -6.70 -25.91 2.37
C LYS A 445 -5.93 -26.17 1.07
N ALA A 446 -4.97 -25.31 0.75
CA ALA A 446 -4.08 -25.45 -0.40
C ALA A 446 -2.62 -25.27 0.05
N ARG A 447 -1.75 -26.22 -0.32
CA ARG A 447 -0.31 -26.06 -0.14
C ARG A 447 0.28 -25.40 -1.38
N ILE A 448 0.90 -24.24 -1.20
CA ILE A 448 1.41 -23.41 -2.29
C ILE A 448 2.92 -23.43 -2.25
N THR A 449 3.56 -23.64 -3.41
CA THR A 449 5.01 -23.50 -3.61
C THR A 449 5.28 -22.21 -4.39
N GLY A 450 6.29 -21.45 -3.99
CA GLY A 450 6.65 -20.20 -4.67
C GLY A 450 7.49 -20.41 -5.93
N SER A 451 7.42 -19.44 -6.85
CA SER A 451 7.95 -19.57 -8.22
C SER A 451 8.83 -18.41 -8.70
N ASN A 452 8.96 -17.30 -7.95
CA ASN A 452 9.76 -16.09 -8.29
C ASN A 452 9.52 -15.50 -9.69
N VAL A 453 8.49 -15.94 -10.38
CA VAL A 453 7.96 -15.33 -11.58
C VAL A 453 6.79 -14.46 -11.12
N ASN A 454 6.67 -13.27 -11.71
CA ASN A 454 5.59 -12.28 -11.57
C ASN A 454 4.39 -12.80 -10.78
N ALA A 455 3.98 -12.09 -9.71
CA ALA A 455 3.04 -12.55 -8.68
C ALA A 455 1.59 -12.79 -9.16
N GLU A 456 1.39 -13.53 -10.24
CA GLU A 456 0.12 -13.88 -10.89
C GLU A 456 -0.70 -14.88 -10.06
N GLY A 457 -0.02 -15.74 -9.30
CA GLY A 457 -0.67 -16.73 -8.45
C GLY A 457 -1.50 -17.76 -9.22
N LYS A 458 -2.34 -18.50 -8.51
CA LYS A 458 -3.30 -19.45 -9.07
C LYS A 458 -4.64 -19.35 -8.37
N ASN A 459 -5.73 -19.47 -9.11
CA ASN A 459 -7.08 -19.46 -8.55
C ASN A 459 -7.40 -20.81 -7.88
N TYR A 460 -7.88 -20.75 -6.66
CA TYR A 460 -8.42 -21.88 -5.89
C TYR A 460 -9.88 -21.60 -5.55
N TYR A 461 -10.70 -22.66 -5.57
CA TYR A 461 -12.15 -22.58 -5.39
C TYR A 461 -12.58 -23.42 -4.19
N PHE A 462 -13.47 -22.86 -3.36
CA PHE A 462 -13.92 -23.46 -2.12
C PHE A 462 -15.43 -23.28 -1.96
N SER A 463 -16.16 -24.39 -1.87
CA SER A 463 -17.61 -24.36 -1.68
C SER A 463 -17.98 -24.16 -0.20
N ALA A 464 -19.01 -23.35 0.05
CA ALA A 464 -19.56 -23.15 1.38
C ALA A 464 -20.51 -24.30 1.77
N GLY A 465 -20.36 -24.79 3.01
CA GLY A 465 -21.35 -25.65 3.66
C GLY A 465 -22.44 -24.83 4.37
N SER A 466 -23.41 -25.51 4.99
CA SER A 466 -24.54 -24.88 5.71
C SER A 466 -24.11 -23.97 6.85
N GLU A 467 -22.97 -24.24 7.49
CA GLU A 467 -22.45 -23.43 8.61
C GLU A 467 -21.65 -22.20 8.14
N SER A 468 -21.26 -22.15 6.87
CA SER A 468 -20.37 -21.12 6.31
C SER A 468 -21.06 -20.24 5.25
N VAL A 469 -22.40 -20.23 5.22
CA VAL A 469 -23.19 -19.36 4.32
C VAL A 469 -23.15 -17.88 4.73
N ALA A 470 -22.69 -17.58 5.94
CA ALA A 470 -22.49 -16.24 6.45
C ALA A 470 -21.41 -16.20 7.53
N GLY A 471 -20.68 -15.08 7.61
CA GLY A 471 -19.62 -14.82 8.59
C GLY A 471 -18.45 -14.05 7.99
N GLN A 472 -17.39 -13.87 8.78
CA GLN A 472 -16.17 -13.19 8.35
C GLN A 472 -15.31 -14.12 7.48
N LEU A 473 -14.91 -13.65 6.31
CA LEU A 473 -13.96 -14.38 5.47
C LEU A 473 -12.56 -14.28 6.05
N LYS A 474 -11.89 -15.43 6.22
CA LYS A 474 -10.49 -15.50 6.66
C LYS A 474 -9.64 -16.34 5.73
N VAL A 475 -8.46 -15.81 5.38
CA VAL A 475 -7.37 -16.54 4.74
C VAL A 475 -6.20 -16.60 5.72
N THR A 476 -5.94 -17.80 6.23
CA THR A 476 -4.83 -18.07 7.15
C THR A 476 -3.67 -18.71 6.41
N VAL A 477 -2.46 -18.21 6.63
CA VAL A 477 -1.22 -18.78 6.07
C VAL A 477 -0.33 -19.26 7.20
N ASP A 478 0.00 -20.55 7.20
CA ASP A 478 0.85 -21.19 8.19
C ASP A 478 1.73 -22.29 7.56
N ASN A 479 2.39 -23.08 8.42
CA ASN A 479 3.25 -24.20 8.02
C ASN A 479 4.29 -23.83 6.95
N PHE A 480 4.93 -22.67 7.15
CA PHE A 480 5.98 -22.15 6.28
C PHE A 480 7.17 -23.11 6.25
N SER A 481 7.63 -23.47 5.06
CA SER A 481 8.81 -24.33 4.88
C SER A 481 10.10 -23.66 5.39
N ASN A 482 10.16 -22.33 5.36
CA ASN A 482 11.20 -21.52 5.97
C ASN A 482 10.68 -20.10 6.27
N ALA A 483 11.46 -19.29 7.00
CA ALA A 483 11.10 -17.90 7.31
C ALA A 483 11.05 -16.99 6.05
N GLY A 484 11.68 -17.43 4.96
CA GLY A 484 11.80 -16.74 3.68
C GLY A 484 10.49 -16.49 2.94
N CYS A 485 9.38 -17.14 3.32
CA CYS A 485 8.11 -17.06 2.61
C CYS A 485 7.47 -15.66 2.65
N ARG A 486 7.28 -15.04 1.48
CA ARG A 486 6.39 -13.88 1.30
C ARG A 486 5.12 -14.27 0.52
N PRO A 487 4.08 -14.74 1.22
CA PRO A 487 2.81 -15.09 0.59
C PRO A 487 2.02 -13.85 0.17
N TYR A 488 1.18 -14.01 -0.85
CA TYR A 488 0.29 -12.97 -1.33
C TYR A 488 -1.07 -13.53 -1.76
N VAL A 489 -2.04 -12.64 -1.84
CA VAL A 489 -3.39 -12.91 -2.35
C VAL A 489 -3.68 -11.94 -3.49
N GLY A 490 -4.04 -12.46 -4.65
CA GLY A 490 -4.51 -11.66 -5.79
C GLY A 490 -6.00 -11.31 -5.62
N THR A 491 -6.80 -11.70 -6.61
CA THR A 491 -8.26 -11.54 -6.59
C THR A 491 -8.91 -12.44 -5.53
N ILE A 492 -9.87 -11.88 -4.81
CA ILE A 492 -10.86 -12.62 -4.01
C ILE A 492 -12.22 -12.41 -4.65
N SER A 493 -12.97 -13.48 -4.85
CA SER A 493 -14.35 -13.41 -5.33
C SER A 493 -15.24 -14.34 -4.51
N ILE A 494 -16.39 -13.84 -4.07
CA ILE A 494 -17.46 -14.61 -3.45
C ILE A 494 -18.56 -14.75 -4.50
N ASN A 495 -19.06 -15.97 -4.64
CA ASN A 495 -20.01 -16.38 -5.67
C ASN A 495 -19.49 -16.08 -7.10
N PRO A 496 -18.25 -16.48 -7.44
CA PRO A 496 -17.67 -16.21 -8.75
C PRO A 496 -18.44 -16.90 -9.88
N ALA A 497 -18.23 -16.40 -11.11
CA ALA A 497 -18.54 -17.17 -12.30
C ALA A 497 -17.77 -18.50 -12.33
N PRO A 498 -18.27 -19.54 -13.02
CA PRO A 498 -17.55 -20.80 -13.18
C PRO A 498 -16.13 -20.59 -13.74
N GLY A 499 -15.14 -21.25 -13.16
CA GLY A 499 -13.77 -21.27 -13.67
C GLY A 499 -13.55 -22.45 -14.61
N ILE A 500 -12.99 -22.20 -15.80
CA ILE A 500 -12.51 -23.25 -16.71
C ILE A 500 -10.99 -23.13 -16.82
N VAL A 501 -10.27 -24.10 -16.27
CA VAL A 501 -8.80 -24.11 -16.20
C VAL A 501 -8.26 -25.21 -17.10
N LEU A 502 -7.45 -24.82 -18.08
CA LEU A 502 -6.76 -25.71 -19.02
C LEU A 502 -5.28 -25.31 -19.06
N ASP A 503 -4.39 -26.30 -19.18
CA ASP A 503 -2.95 -26.04 -19.30
C ASP A 503 -2.58 -25.39 -20.65
N ASN A 504 -3.35 -25.70 -21.70
CA ASN A 504 -3.19 -25.12 -23.02
C ASN A 504 -4.55 -25.00 -23.71
N ASP A 505 -4.80 -23.88 -24.38
CA ASP A 505 -5.98 -23.67 -25.22
C ASP A 505 -5.71 -23.94 -26.70
N LYS A 506 -4.51 -24.43 -27.03
CA LYS A 506 -4.13 -24.90 -28.36
C LYS A 506 -3.57 -26.33 -28.29
N ILE A 507 -4.20 -27.23 -29.04
CA ILE A 507 -3.83 -28.66 -29.14
C ILE A 507 -3.32 -28.91 -30.56
N LYS A 508 -2.09 -29.41 -30.70
CA LYS A 508 -1.48 -29.75 -31.99
C LYS A 508 -1.42 -31.28 -32.14
N VAL A 509 -2.01 -31.81 -33.20
CA VAL A 509 -2.07 -33.26 -33.47
C VAL A 509 -1.46 -33.62 -34.82
N ALA A 510 -0.89 -34.83 -34.90
CA ALA A 510 -0.36 -35.38 -36.14
C ALA A 510 -1.46 -35.69 -37.17
N LYS A 511 -1.07 -35.97 -38.42
CA LYS A 511 -2.00 -36.30 -39.51
C LYS A 511 -2.79 -37.59 -39.29
N SER A 512 -2.26 -38.54 -38.53
CA SER A 512 -2.93 -39.81 -38.24
C SER A 512 -4.14 -39.62 -37.34
N ALA A 513 -5.11 -40.53 -37.42
CA ALA A 513 -6.19 -40.59 -36.45
C ALA A 513 -5.61 -40.75 -35.03
N HIS A 514 -6.12 -39.98 -34.08
CA HIS A 514 -5.59 -39.96 -32.72
C HIS A 514 -6.64 -39.53 -31.71
N SER A 515 -6.47 -39.95 -30.46
CA SER A 515 -7.23 -39.42 -29.34
C SER A 515 -6.28 -39.13 -28.19
N GLU A 516 -6.39 -37.93 -27.65
CA GLU A 516 -5.64 -37.50 -26.48
C GLU A 516 -6.57 -36.88 -25.44
N THR A 517 -6.03 -36.73 -24.24
CA THR A 517 -6.77 -36.16 -23.12
C THR A 517 -5.93 -35.07 -22.49
N VAL A 518 -6.53 -33.90 -22.29
CA VAL A 518 -5.91 -32.76 -21.61
C VAL A 518 -6.64 -32.46 -20.30
N ASP A 519 -5.90 -32.03 -19.29
CA ASP A 519 -6.51 -31.63 -18.02
C ASP A 519 -7.35 -30.37 -18.22
N CYS A 520 -8.60 -30.44 -17.76
CA CYS A 520 -9.61 -29.41 -17.89
C CYS A 520 -10.45 -29.35 -16.61
N GLY A 521 -9.97 -28.59 -15.63
CA GLY A 521 -10.70 -28.38 -14.38
C GLY A 521 -11.85 -27.40 -14.59
N VAL A 522 -13.05 -27.77 -14.12
CA VAL A 522 -14.21 -26.87 -14.06
C VAL A 522 -14.64 -26.70 -12.62
N TYR A 523 -14.70 -25.45 -12.17
CA TYR A 523 -14.95 -25.08 -10.77
C TYR A 523 -16.13 -24.11 -10.67
N ALA A 524 -16.76 -24.02 -9.50
CA ALA A 524 -17.92 -23.15 -9.24
C ALA A 524 -19.11 -23.35 -10.22
N ALA A 525 -19.23 -24.55 -10.79
CA ALA A 525 -20.30 -24.92 -11.71
C ALA A 525 -21.38 -25.77 -11.00
N THR A 526 -22.63 -25.64 -11.44
CA THR A 526 -23.77 -26.43 -10.94
C THR A 526 -23.93 -27.79 -11.64
N GLY A 527 -22.92 -28.20 -12.42
CA GLY A 527 -22.90 -29.46 -13.16
C GLY A 527 -21.77 -29.50 -14.19
N ASP A 528 -21.72 -30.59 -14.96
CA ASP A 528 -20.69 -30.80 -15.99
C ASP A 528 -20.78 -29.74 -17.10
N PRO A 529 -19.65 -29.29 -17.67
CA PRO A 529 -19.64 -28.36 -18.78
C PRO A 529 -20.24 -29.00 -20.05
N ALA A 530 -20.94 -28.18 -20.84
CA ALA A 530 -21.31 -28.55 -22.19
C ALA A 530 -20.09 -28.38 -23.12
N VAL A 531 -19.73 -29.43 -23.85
CA VAL A 531 -18.65 -29.40 -24.84
C VAL A 531 -19.23 -29.56 -26.24
N THR A 532 -18.88 -28.64 -27.13
CA THR A 532 -19.33 -28.65 -28.53
C THR A 532 -18.18 -28.38 -29.49
N VAL A 533 -18.17 -29.06 -30.62
CA VAL A 533 -17.25 -28.80 -31.73
C VAL A 533 -17.94 -27.91 -32.77
N ALA A 534 -17.21 -26.97 -33.36
CA ALA A 534 -17.69 -26.12 -34.45
C ALA A 534 -18.17 -26.96 -35.65
N ASP A 535 -19.24 -26.53 -36.33
CA ASP A 535 -19.93 -27.32 -37.36
C ASP A 535 -19.05 -27.74 -38.53
N ASP A 536 -18.11 -26.88 -38.92
CA ASP A 536 -17.12 -27.12 -39.98
C ASP A 536 -16.08 -28.19 -39.62
N ALA A 537 -15.89 -28.48 -38.32
CA ALA A 537 -14.94 -29.48 -37.84
C ALA A 537 -15.58 -30.80 -37.40
N LYS A 538 -16.91 -30.88 -37.20
CA LYS A 538 -17.61 -32.09 -36.70
C LYS A 538 -17.37 -33.34 -37.53
N GLY A 539 -17.05 -33.19 -38.82
CA GLY A 539 -16.76 -34.33 -39.71
C GLY A 539 -15.44 -35.04 -39.40
N TRP A 540 -14.52 -34.41 -38.67
CA TRP A 540 -13.19 -34.97 -38.37
C TRP A 540 -12.72 -34.77 -36.93
N LEU A 541 -13.37 -33.91 -36.15
CA LEU A 541 -13.04 -33.59 -34.76
C LEU A 541 -14.25 -33.88 -33.86
N SER A 542 -14.01 -34.57 -32.76
CA SER A 542 -14.97 -34.75 -31.67
C SER A 542 -14.31 -34.47 -30.33
N ALA A 543 -15.10 -34.03 -29.36
CA ALA A 543 -14.62 -33.72 -28.03
C ALA A 543 -15.66 -34.07 -26.97
N SER A 544 -15.20 -34.52 -25.81
CA SER A 544 -16.04 -34.80 -24.65
C SER A 544 -15.29 -34.42 -23.38
N TRP A 545 -16.03 -34.18 -22.30
CA TRP A 545 -15.44 -33.89 -20.99
C TRP A 545 -15.95 -34.87 -19.96
N ALA A 546 -15.04 -35.38 -19.12
CA ALA A 546 -15.36 -36.20 -17.97
C ALA A 546 -14.20 -36.15 -16.96
N LEU A 547 -14.49 -36.19 -15.66
CA LEU A 547 -13.49 -36.31 -14.58
C LEU A 547 -12.35 -35.27 -14.68
N ASN A 548 -12.70 -34.00 -14.90
CA ASN A 548 -11.75 -32.88 -15.07
C ASN A 548 -10.79 -33.04 -16.26
N LYS A 549 -11.24 -33.75 -17.30
CA LYS A 549 -10.43 -34.01 -18.48
C LYS A 549 -11.24 -33.79 -19.75
N LEU A 550 -10.65 -33.05 -20.69
CA LEU A 550 -11.16 -32.89 -22.05
C LEU A 550 -10.51 -33.97 -22.92
N THR A 551 -11.31 -34.90 -23.44
CA THR A 551 -10.87 -35.87 -24.43
C THR A 551 -11.13 -35.32 -25.82
N VAL A 552 -10.09 -35.27 -26.63
CA VAL A 552 -10.11 -34.76 -28.01
C VAL A 552 -9.77 -35.91 -28.94
N THR A 553 -10.65 -36.18 -29.90
CA THR A 553 -10.46 -37.26 -30.88
C THR A 553 -10.54 -36.69 -32.28
N VAL A 554 -9.52 -36.98 -33.08
CA VAL A 554 -9.40 -36.58 -34.49
C VAL A 554 -9.37 -37.79 -35.41
N ALA A 555 -10.08 -37.69 -36.53
CA ALA A 555 -9.95 -38.63 -37.64
C ALA A 555 -8.64 -38.40 -38.39
N GLU A 556 -8.23 -39.38 -39.19
CA GLU A 556 -7.08 -39.21 -40.09
C GLU A 556 -7.30 -38.02 -41.03
N ASN A 557 -6.26 -37.23 -41.24
CA ASN A 557 -6.25 -36.15 -42.21
C ASN A 557 -5.50 -36.62 -43.46
N THR A 558 -6.22 -36.83 -44.56
CA THR A 558 -5.64 -37.18 -45.86
C THR A 558 -5.39 -35.96 -46.75
N GLY A 559 -5.70 -34.75 -46.26
CA GLY A 559 -5.59 -33.49 -47.01
C GLY A 559 -4.63 -32.49 -46.37
N LYS A 560 -4.84 -31.22 -46.68
CA LYS A 560 -4.07 -30.07 -46.17
C LYS A 560 -4.25 -29.88 -44.67
N LYS A 561 -3.42 -29.02 -44.05
CA LYS A 561 -3.58 -28.63 -42.64
C LYS A 561 -5.00 -28.14 -42.39
N ARG A 562 -5.62 -28.59 -41.29
CA ARG A 562 -6.99 -28.19 -40.89
C ARG A 562 -7.04 -27.80 -39.42
N VAL A 563 -7.93 -26.86 -39.09
CA VAL A 563 -8.08 -26.29 -37.73
C VAL A 563 -9.54 -26.40 -37.32
N GLY A 564 -9.78 -26.87 -36.10
CA GLY A 564 -11.11 -26.97 -35.50
C GLY A 564 -11.16 -26.24 -34.17
N THR A 565 -12.37 -25.85 -33.77
CA THR A 565 -12.59 -25.20 -32.47
C THR A 565 -13.52 -26.03 -31.60
N ILE A 566 -13.10 -26.29 -30.37
CA ILE A 566 -13.91 -26.85 -29.29
C ILE A 566 -14.35 -25.68 -28.40
N THR A 567 -15.64 -25.65 -28.04
CA THR A 567 -16.19 -24.70 -27.08
C THR A 567 -16.62 -25.46 -25.83
N ILE A 568 -16.13 -25.01 -24.68
CA ILE A 568 -16.46 -25.53 -23.35
C ILE A 568 -17.27 -24.46 -22.64
N LYS A 569 -18.48 -24.82 -22.21
CA LYS A 569 -19.43 -23.92 -21.56
C LYS A 569 -19.82 -24.47 -20.19
N ALA A 570 -19.41 -23.78 -19.13
CA ALA A 570 -19.72 -24.13 -17.75
C ALA A 570 -20.80 -23.20 -17.21
N LYS A 571 -21.79 -23.77 -16.52
CA LYS A 571 -22.89 -23.03 -15.87
C LYS A 571 -22.79 -23.16 -14.36
N GLY A 572 -22.98 -22.05 -13.66
CA GLY A 572 -23.09 -21.96 -12.21
C GLY A 572 -24.03 -20.81 -11.86
N LEU A 573 -23.58 -19.90 -10.98
CA LEU A 573 -24.33 -18.65 -10.72
C LEU A 573 -24.36 -17.72 -11.94
N SER A 574 -23.39 -17.88 -12.85
CA SER A 574 -23.37 -17.30 -14.19
C SER A 574 -22.82 -18.34 -15.19
N GLU A 575 -22.61 -17.94 -16.44
CA GLU A 575 -22.06 -18.80 -17.48
C GLU A 575 -20.66 -18.34 -17.90
N THR A 576 -19.73 -19.30 -18.04
CA THR A 576 -18.38 -19.07 -18.57
C THR A 576 -18.18 -19.91 -19.81
N THR A 577 -17.58 -19.32 -20.85
CA THR A 577 -17.25 -20.03 -22.09
C THR A 577 -15.76 -19.90 -22.37
N LYS A 578 -15.11 -21.03 -22.71
CA LYS A 578 -13.71 -21.09 -23.13
C LYS A 578 -13.63 -21.82 -24.47
N LYS A 579 -12.76 -21.35 -25.37
CA LYS A 579 -12.49 -21.97 -26.67
C LYS A 579 -11.13 -22.64 -26.65
N VAL A 580 -11.05 -23.83 -27.24
CA VAL A 580 -9.81 -24.59 -27.46
C VAL A 580 -9.65 -24.81 -28.96
N THR A 581 -8.48 -24.49 -29.49
CA THR A 581 -8.14 -24.66 -30.90
C THR A 581 -7.42 -25.98 -31.11
N VAL A 582 -7.85 -26.79 -32.07
CA VAL A 582 -7.20 -28.05 -32.44
C VAL A 582 -6.64 -27.90 -33.84
N GLU A 583 -5.32 -27.99 -33.99
CA GLU A 583 -4.63 -27.95 -35.28
C GLU A 583 -4.15 -29.35 -35.65
N GLN A 584 -4.62 -29.87 -36.79
CA GLN A 584 -4.17 -31.16 -37.30
C GLN A 584 -3.23 -30.98 -38.49
N ALA A 585 -2.06 -31.61 -38.40
CA ALA A 585 -1.04 -31.59 -39.44
C ALA A 585 -1.56 -32.14 -40.79
N SER A 586 -0.97 -31.65 -41.87
CA SER A 586 -1.28 -32.06 -43.24
C SER A 586 -0.70 -33.45 -43.57
N ALA A 587 -1.40 -34.22 -44.40
CA ALA A 587 -0.82 -35.41 -45.04
C ALA A 587 -0.08 -35.10 -46.35
N THR A 588 -0.36 -33.95 -46.97
CA THR A 588 0.27 -33.54 -48.23
C THR A 588 1.54 -32.72 -48.04
N ALA A 589 1.78 -32.21 -46.83
CA ALA A 589 2.93 -31.40 -46.49
C ALA A 589 4.25 -32.14 -46.77
N VAL A 590 5.19 -31.42 -47.36
CA VAL A 590 6.55 -31.87 -47.62
C VAL A 590 7.50 -30.98 -46.84
N THR A 591 8.39 -31.60 -46.06
CA THR A 591 9.49 -30.88 -45.42
C THR A 591 10.62 -30.76 -46.42
N TYR A 592 11.03 -29.53 -46.72
CA TYR A 592 12.13 -29.21 -47.60
C TYR A 592 13.33 -28.70 -46.78
N LYS A 593 14.52 -28.95 -47.32
CA LYS A 593 15.77 -28.34 -46.88
C LYS A 593 16.37 -27.57 -48.05
N LEU A 594 16.47 -26.26 -47.87
CA LEU A 594 17.31 -25.40 -48.69
C LEU A 594 18.73 -25.47 -48.11
N SER A 595 19.71 -25.85 -48.92
CA SER A 595 21.13 -25.79 -48.57
C SER A 595 21.83 -24.95 -49.63
N VAL A 596 22.40 -23.81 -49.22
CA VAL A 596 23.18 -22.92 -50.10
C VAL A 596 24.61 -22.90 -49.61
N THR A 597 25.51 -23.46 -50.41
CA THR A 597 26.95 -23.46 -50.13
C THR A 597 27.62 -22.23 -50.71
N ALA A 598 28.87 -21.97 -50.29
CA ALA A 598 29.67 -20.92 -50.90
C ALA A 598 29.92 -21.14 -52.40
N ASP A 599 30.08 -22.39 -52.86
CA ASP A 599 30.23 -22.72 -54.28
C ASP A 599 28.96 -22.39 -55.10
N ASP A 600 27.78 -22.72 -54.55
CA ASP A 600 26.49 -22.38 -55.17
C ASP A 600 26.33 -20.86 -55.31
N MET A 601 26.65 -20.13 -54.23
CA MET A 601 26.60 -18.67 -54.23
C MET A 601 27.67 -18.07 -55.14
N TYR A 602 28.88 -18.63 -55.18
CA TYR A 602 29.98 -18.17 -56.03
C TYR A 602 29.59 -18.17 -57.51
N LYS A 603 28.93 -19.24 -58.00
CA LYS A 603 28.45 -19.31 -59.39
C LYS A 603 27.47 -18.18 -59.72
N VAL A 604 26.56 -17.88 -58.79
CA VAL A 604 25.60 -16.77 -58.92
C VAL A 604 26.33 -15.42 -58.95
N LEU A 605 27.22 -15.18 -57.99
CA LEU A 605 27.92 -13.90 -57.88
C LEU A 605 28.90 -13.69 -59.05
N LYS A 606 29.54 -14.76 -59.54
CA LYS A 606 30.41 -14.72 -60.72
C LYS A 606 29.64 -14.40 -61.99
N ALA A 607 28.44 -14.95 -62.16
CA ALA A 607 27.58 -14.59 -63.28
C ALA A 607 27.16 -13.11 -63.24
N GLU A 608 26.91 -12.56 -62.04
CA GLU A 608 26.61 -11.12 -61.91
C GLU A 608 27.83 -10.24 -62.19
N VAL A 609 29.05 -10.68 -61.80
CA VAL A 609 30.30 -10.02 -62.19
C VAL A 609 30.44 -9.98 -63.71
N ASP A 610 30.31 -11.14 -64.38
CA ASP A 610 30.47 -11.25 -65.82
C ASP A 610 29.43 -10.38 -66.58
N LYS A 611 28.21 -10.28 -66.05
CA LYS A 611 27.16 -9.38 -66.56
C LYS A 611 27.56 -7.90 -66.44
N ILE A 612 28.01 -7.46 -65.26
CA ILE A 612 28.42 -6.07 -65.02
C ILE A 612 29.63 -5.69 -65.88
N GLU A 613 30.60 -6.58 -65.99
CA GLU A 613 31.77 -6.40 -66.85
C GLU A 613 31.39 -6.38 -68.34
N GLY A 614 30.43 -7.21 -68.75
CA GLY A 614 29.84 -7.19 -70.09
C GLY A 614 29.12 -5.88 -70.44
N GLU A 615 28.65 -5.13 -69.46
CA GLU A 615 28.09 -3.78 -69.61
C GLU A 615 29.18 -2.67 -69.67
N GLY A 616 30.46 -3.04 -69.65
CA GLY A 616 31.59 -2.12 -69.69
C GLY A 616 31.91 -1.43 -68.36
N LYS A 617 31.39 -1.95 -67.23
CA LYS A 617 31.63 -1.40 -65.88
C LYS A 617 32.65 -2.28 -65.15
N THR A 618 33.49 -1.67 -64.32
CA THR A 618 34.43 -2.41 -63.46
C THR A 618 33.76 -2.77 -62.12
N VAL A 619 33.94 -4.01 -61.66
CA VAL A 619 33.48 -4.47 -60.35
C VAL A 619 34.55 -4.14 -59.29
N ASP A 620 34.16 -3.41 -58.25
CA ASP A 620 35.02 -3.16 -57.09
C ASP A 620 34.87 -4.30 -56.05
N PRO A 621 35.95 -5.01 -55.68
CA PRO A 621 35.88 -6.08 -54.69
C PRO A 621 35.50 -5.62 -53.27
N LEU A 622 35.50 -4.30 -53.00
CA LEU A 622 35.12 -3.71 -51.71
C LEU A 622 33.71 -3.09 -51.70
N THR A 623 33.01 -3.12 -52.84
CA THR A 623 31.64 -2.61 -52.95
C THR A 623 30.64 -3.77 -52.86
N GLY A 624 29.56 -3.55 -52.10
CA GLY A 624 28.43 -4.49 -51.99
C GLY A 624 27.38 -4.20 -53.06
N TYR A 625 26.90 -5.24 -53.73
CA TYR A 625 25.91 -5.17 -54.81
C TYR A 625 24.64 -5.93 -54.41
N PRO A 626 23.45 -5.45 -54.84
CA PRO A 626 22.22 -6.20 -54.69
C PRO A 626 22.18 -7.35 -55.70
N VAL A 627 21.85 -8.55 -55.25
CA VAL A 627 21.76 -9.75 -56.11
C VAL A 627 20.54 -10.56 -55.72
N THR A 628 19.74 -10.98 -56.70
CA THR A 628 18.62 -11.91 -56.51
C THR A 628 18.92 -13.20 -57.23
N ALA A 629 18.75 -14.34 -56.56
CA ALA A 629 18.97 -15.65 -57.17
C ALA A 629 18.04 -16.71 -56.61
N LYS A 630 17.76 -17.73 -57.45
CA LYS A 630 16.93 -18.86 -57.10
C LYS A 630 17.79 -20.07 -56.76
N PHE A 631 17.43 -20.75 -55.69
CA PHE A 631 18.07 -21.98 -55.24
C PHE A 631 17.03 -23.08 -55.07
N THR A 632 17.40 -24.32 -55.42
CA THR A 632 16.50 -25.46 -55.30
C THR A 632 16.58 -26.06 -53.89
N ALA A 633 15.48 -26.01 -53.15
CA ALA A 633 15.30 -26.78 -51.92
C ALA A 633 14.81 -28.20 -52.26
N LYS A 634 15.30 -29.21 -51.54
CA LYS A 634 14.98 -30.62 -51.76
C LYS A 634 14.19 -31.18 -50.58
N GLY A 635 13.27 -32.11 -50.85
CA GLY A 635 12.53 -32.81 -49.79
C GLY A 635 13.49 -33.56 -48.88
N VAL A 636 13.27 -33.47 -47.56
CA VAL A 636 14.10 -34.13 -46.54
C VAL A 636 13.96 -35.64 -46.62
N ASP A 637 12.72 -36.14 -46.72
CA ASP A 637 12.42 -37.58 -46.79
C ASP A 637 12.37 -38.11 -48.23
N ASP A 638 12.10 -37.23 -49.20
CA ASP A 638 12.02 -37.55 -50.63
C ASP A 638 12.76 -36.47 -51.45
N PRO A 639 14.05 -36.69 -51.76
CA PRO A 639 14.86 -35.74 -52.52
C PRO A 639 14.39 -35.49 -53.96
N THR A 640 13.47 -36.30 -54.50
CA THR A 640 12.88 -36.09 -55.83
C THR A 640 11.89 -34.94 -55.85
N LYS A 641 11.33 -34.59 -54.69
CA LYS A 641 10.50 -33.39 -54.53
C LYS A 641 11.39 -32.18 -54.37
N THR A 642 11.21 -31.20 -55.24
CA THR A 642 11.97 -29.95 -55.23
C THR A 642 11.07 -28.74 -55.24
N THR A 643 11.51 -27.64 -54.64
CA THR A 643 10.89 -26.32 -54.77
C THR A 643 11.97 -25.25 -54.94
N GLU A 644 11.65 -24.14 -55.59
CA GLU A 644 12.57 -23.00 -55.72
C GLU A 644 12.37 -22.01 -54.59
N VAL A 645 13.47 -21.56 -53.98
CA VAL A 645 13.49 -20.46 -53.04
C VAL A 645 14.33 -19.33 -53.64
N GLU A 646 13.70 -18.18 -53.82
CA GLU A 646 14.38 -16.98 -54.28
C GLU A 646 14.92 -16.18 -53.09
N ILE A 647 16.23 -15.89 -53.15
CA ILE A 647 16.99 -15.18 -52.13
C ILE A 647 17.45 -13.85 -52.70
N TYR A 648 17.20 -12.79 -51.94
CA TYR A 648 17.69 -11.45 -52.20
C TYR A 648 18.80 -11.09 -51.21
N GLY A 649 19.97 -10.77 -51.75
CA GLY A 649 21.09 -10.16 -51.05
C GLY A 649 21.14 -8.65 -51.30
N ASP A 650 21.13 -7.81 -50.27
CA ASP A 650 21.18 -6.34 -50.43
C ASP A 650 22.59 -5.81 -50.76
N LYS A 651 23.62 -6.37 -50.10
CA LYS A 651 25.02 -5.90 -50.20
C LYS A 651 26.00 -7.07 -50.21
N LEU A 652 26.05 -7.79 -51.33
CA LEU A 652 26.99 -8.90 -51.56
C LEU A 652 28.25 -8.40 -52.26
N TYR A 653 29.42 -8.77 -51.74
CA TYR A 653 30.71 -8.34 -52.26
C TYR A 653 31.15 -9.26 -53.40
N ILE A 654 30.51 -9.12 -54.55
CA ILE A 654 30.62 -10.05 -55.69
C ILE A 654 32.06 -10.19 -56.22
N GLY A 655 32.87 -9.12 -56.19
CA GLY A 655 34.27 -9.15 -56.64
C GLY A 655 35.24 -9.85 -55.67
N SER A 656 34.77 -10.26 -54.49
CA SER A 656 35.58 -10.94 -53.46
C SER A 656 35.10 -12.35 -53.11
N ALA A 657 34.07 -12.85 -53.80
CA ALA A 657 33.53 -14.19 -53.58
C ALA A 657 34.46 -15.27 -54.13
N THR A 658 34.51 -16.41 -53.44
CA THR A 658 35.25 -17.61 -53.83
C THR A 658 34.36 -18.84 -53.68
N GLU A 659 34.77 -19.98 -54.26
CA GLU A 659 34.08 -21.27 -54.09
C GLU A 659 33.96 -21.72 -52.62
N THR A 660 34.74 -21.11 -51.71
CA THR A 660 34.79 -21.48 -50.29
C THR A 660 34.12 -20.47 -49.36
N SER A 661 33.92 -19.22 -49.78
CA SER A 661 33.19 -18.22 -48.98
C SER A 661 32.69 -17.05 -49.82
N PHE A 662 31.63 -16.38 -49.35
CA PHE A 662 31.19 -15.10 -49.89
C PHE A 662 30.99 -14.09 -48.76
N LYS A 663 31.12 -12.80 -49.05
CA LYS A 663 30.99 -11.74 -48.03
C LYS A 663 29.71 -10.95 -48.24
N SER A 664 29.00 -10.70 -47.15
CA SER A 664 27.84 -9.80 -47.11
C SER A 664 28.08 -8.68 -46.10
N LYS A 665 27.48 -7.51 -46.32
CA LYS A 665 27.27 -6.45 -45.32
C LYS A 665 25.79 -6.03 -45.23
N GLY A 666 24.91 -6.86 -45.76
CA GLY A 666 23.47 -6.60 -45.81
C GLY A 666 22.66 -7.87 -45.57
N SER A 667 21.36 -7.75 -45.77
CA SER A 667 20.40 -8.85 -45.64
C SER A 667 20.61 -9.93 -46.71
N LEU A 668 20.40 -11.18 -46.30
CA LEU A 668 20.15 -12.35 -47.15
C LEU A 668 18.78 -12.89 -46.76
N LYS A 669 17.76 -12.54 -47.54
CA LYS A 669 16.35 -12.83 -47.19
C LYS A 669 15.59 -13.48 -48.33
N CYS A 670 14.58 -14.27 -48.00
CA CYS A 670 13.66 -14.77 -49.02
C CYS A 670 12.78 -13.63 -49.57
N THR A 671 12.40 -13.71 -50.84
CA THR A 671 11.53 -12.72 -51.51
C THR A 671 10.04 -13.06 -51.45
N SER A 672 9.71 -14.28 -51.05
CA SER A 672 8.36 -14.79 -50.81
C SER A 672 8.34 -15.72 -49.58
N ALA A 673 7.14 -16.02 -49.07
CA ALA A 673 6.97 -16.98 -47.98
C ALA A 673 7.42 -18.38 -48.43
N VAL A 674 8.33 -19.00 -47.69
CA VAL A 674 8.92 -20.30 -48.07
C VAL A 674 8.13 -21.50 -47.56
N GLY A 675 7.29 -21.30 -46.55
CA GLY A 675 6.63 -22.36 -45.78
C GLY A 675 7.02 -22.26 -44.31
N VAL A 676 6.40 -23.05 -43.44
CA VAL A 676 6.63 -23.00 -41.99
C VAL A 676 8.07 -23.39 -41.66
N ILE A 677 8.85 -22.43 -41.17
CA ILE A 677 10.28 -22.61 -40.88
C ILE A 677 10.44 -23.28 -39.52
N SER A 678 11.19 -24.39 -39.47
CA SER A 678 11.49 -25.11 -38.23
C SER A 678 12.94 -24.98 -37.79
N LYS A 679 13.86 -24.75 -38.74
CA LYS A 679 15.30 -24.69 -38.44
C LYS A 679 16.05 -23.82 -39.44
N ILE A 680 16.98 -23.01 -38.94
CA ILE A 680 17.95 -22.27 -39.75
C ILE A 680 19.35 -22.54 -39.23
N VAL A 681 20.28 -22.87 -40.13
CA VAL A 681 21.70 -23.08 -39.82
C VAL A 681 22.52 -22.10 -40.65
N VAL A 682 23.45 -21.38 -40.04
CA VAL A 682 24.34 -20.44 -40.74
C VAL A 682 25.77 -20.74 -40.33
N VAL A 683 26.66 -20.92 -41.31
CA VAL A 683 28.11 -21.06 -41.10
C VAL A 683 28.80 -19.78 -41.53
N ALA A 684 29.38 -19.05 -40.58
CA ALA A 684 29.99 -17.73 -40.80
C ALA A 684 31.15 -17.47 -39.84
N ASP A 685 31.98 -16.47 -40.15
CA ASP A 685 33.08 -16.03 -39.27
C ASP A 685 32.61 -15.46 -37.93
N LYS A 686 31.33 -15.10 -37.84
CA LYS A 686 30.72 -14.53 -36.63
C LYS A 686 29.54 -15.38 -36.17
N LYS A 687 29.34 -15.43 -34.85
CA LYS A 687 28.18 -16.05 -34.23
C LYS A 687 26.93 -15.23 -34.54
N MET A 688 25.83 -15.93 -34.84
CA MET A 688 24.51 -15.32 -34.87
C MET A 688 24.07 -14.99 -33.45
N LYS A 689 23.56 -13.78 -33.23
CA LYS A 689 23.12 -13.30 -31.91
C LYS A 689 21.78 -12.58 -31.99
N ALA A 690 21.16 -12.34 -30.83
CA ALA A 690 19.81 -11.77 -30.71
C ALA A 690 19.80 -10.24 -30.40
N GLY A 691 20.95 -9.60 -30.20
CA GLY A 691 21.06 -8.19 -29.84
C GLY A 691 20.83 -7.24 -31.01
N ALA A 692 20.49 -5.98 -30.71
CA ALA A 692 20.27 -4.95 -31.72
C ALA A 692 21.55 -4.43 -32.41
N TYR A 693 22.69 -4.62 -31.76
CA TYR A 693 23.99 -4.11 -32.20
C TYR A 693 24.95 -5.25 -32.58
N ASP A 694 24.45 -6.48 -32.68
CA ASP A 694 25.29 -7.61 -33.08
C ASP A 694 25.54 -7.60 -34.60
N ASP A 695 26.70 -8.12 -35.00
CA ASP A 695 27.13 -8.07 -36.40
C ASP A 695 26.32 -8.97 -37.32
N LEU A 696 25.91 -10.16 -36.84
CA LEU A 696 25.12 -11.14 -37.57
C LEU A 696 23.90 -11.53 -36.75
N ILE A 697 22.70 -11.28 -37.28
CA ILE A 697 21.43 -11.54 -36.62
C ILE A 697 20.48 -12.29 -37.55
N LEU A 698 19.58 -13.07 -36.97
CA LEU A 698 18.45 -13.68 -37.68
C LEU A 698 17.18 -12.91 -37.37
N LYS A 699 16.49 -12.48 -38.42
CA LYS A 699 15.14 -11.95 -38.32
C LYS A 699 14.16 -12.89 -38.99
N LEU A 700 12.97 -12.96 -38.41
CA LEU A 700 11.88 -13.84 -38.79
C LEU A 700 10.60 -13.02 -38.99
N SER A 701 9.74 -13.49 -39.88
CA SER A 701 8.46 -12.83 -40.15
C SER A 701 7.41 -13.85 -40.58
N SER A 702 6.15 -13.54 -40.29
CA SER A 702 4.97 -14.28 -40.74
C SER A 702 4.34 -13.70 -42.01
N ASP A 703 4.73 -12.47 -42.38
CA ASP A 703 4.10 -11.69 -43.46
C ASP A 703 5.10 -11.06 -44.45
N GLY A 704 6.40 -11.12 -44.16
CA GLY A 704 7.48 -10.54 -44.96
C GLY A 704 7.65 -9.01 -44.78
N SER A 705 6.79 -8.36 -43.99
CA SER A 705 6.77 -6.91 -43.79
C SER A 705 7.23 -6.53 -42.37
N SER A 706 6.82 -7.29 -41.38
CA SER A 706 7.12 -7.07 -39.96
C SER A 706 8.13 -8.10 -39.49
N TRP A 707 9.32 -7.64 -39.14
CA TRP A 707 10.47 -8.50 -38.83
C TRP A 707 10.82 -8.45 -37.34
N SER A 708 10.82 -9.62 -36.69
CA SER A 708 11.25 -9.79 -35.31
C SER A 708 12.59 -10.52 -35.25
N LYS A 709 13.40 -10.24 -34.23
CA LYS A 709 14.65 -10.99 -34.03
C LYS A 709 14.33 -12.32 -33.36
N VAL A 710 15.12 -13.34 -33.68
CA VAL A 710 15.04 -14.62 -32.97
C VAL A 710 15.42 -14.44 -31.48
N ASN A 711 14.74 -15.17 -30.59
CA ASN A 711 15.03 -15.18 -29.16
C ASN A 711 16.40 -15.85 -28.90
N SER A 712 17.18 -15.34 -27.93
CA SER A 712 18.46 -15.93 -27.56
C SER A 712 18.36 -17.41 -27.15
N ASN A 713 17.24 -17.81 -26.55
CA ASN A 713 17.01 -19.19 -26.10
C ASN A 713 16.80 -20.17 -27.26
N ALA A 714 16.45 -19.68 -28.45
CA ALA A 714 16.29 -20.47 -29.66
C ALA A 714 17.61 -20.65 -30.44
N LEU A 715 18.70 -19.99 -30.00
CA LEU A 715 20.00 -20.00 -30.66
C LEU A 715 21.00 -20.90 -29.94
N SER A 716 21.73 -21.69 -30.72
CA SER A 716 22.91 -22.43 -30.27
C SER A 716 24.06 -22.25 -31.27
N TYR A 717 25.30 -22.42 -30.82
CA TYR A 717 26.48 -22.28 -31.67
C TYR A 717 27.57 -23.28 -31.33
N THR A 718 28.33 -23.73 -32.32
CA THR A 718 29.48 -24.63 -32.18
C THR A 718 30.68 -24.14 -33.02
N GLY A 719 31.89 -24.54 -32.62
CA GLY A 719 33.16 -24.22 -33.28
C GLY A 719 33.91 -23.01 -32.69
N ASP A 720 35.21 -22.92 -32.98
CA ASP A 720 36.11 -21.82 -32.58
C ASP A 720 36.35 -20.80 -33.71
N GLY A 721 35.59 -20.91 -34.81
CA GLY A 721 35.71 -20.10 -36.02
C GLY A 721 36.21 -20.91 -37.22
N PRO A 722 35.45 -20.98 -38.34
CA PRO A 722 34.09 -20.46 -38.56
C PRO A 722 33.05 -21.11 -37.62
N TYR A 723 32.02 -20.35 -37.24
CA TYR A 723 30.97 -20.77 -36.32
C TYR A 723 29.77 -21.36 -37.06
N THR A 724 29.23 -22.46 -36.55
CA THR A 724 27.92 -22.98 -36.97
C THR A 724 26.87 -22.49 -35.99
N SER A 725 26.02 -21.55 -36.42
CA SER A 725 24.90 -21.04 -35.62
C SER A 725 23.62 -21.77 -36.03
N THR A 726 22.89 -22.33 -35.07
CA THR A 726 21.61 -23.02 -35.29
C THR A 726 20.49 -22.31 -34.55
N ALA A 727 19.42 -21.99 -35.27
CA ALA A 727 18.15 -21.51 -34.71
C ALA A 727 17.08 -22.59 -34.87
N VAL A 728 16.39 -22.93 -33.78
CA VAL A 728 15.20 -23.81 -33.80
C VAL A 728 13.96 -22.94 -33.59
N ILE A 729 13.01 -23.03 -34.53
CA ILE A 729 11.84 -22.15 -34.58
C ILE A 729 10.59 -22.98 -34.28
N GLU A 730 9.95 -22.70 -33.15
CA GLU A 730 8.73 -23.40 -32.69
C GLU A 730 7.43 -22.69 -33.10
N ASP A 731 7.55 -21.46 -33.60
CA ASP A 731 6.42 -20.66 -34.06
C ASP A 731 6.02 -21.03 -35.49
N ASP A 732 4.96 -21.82 -35.61
CA ASP A 732 4.43 -22.31 -36.88
C ASP A 732 3.88 -21.19 -37.81
N SER A 733 3.79 -19.94 -37.33
CA SER A 733 3.39 -18.81 -38.18
C SER A 733 4.55 -18.22 -38.99
N VAL A 734 5.79 -18.53 -38.62
CA VAL A 734 6.99 -17.99 -39.26
C VAL A 734 7.22 -18.68 -40.59
N ASN A 735 7.19 -17.90 -41.67
CA ASN A 735 7.37 -18.39 -43.04
C ASN A 735 8.32 -17.52 -43.89
N TRP A 736 8.97 -16.53 -43.27
CA TRP A 736 10.04 -15.72 -43.88
C TRP A 736 11.27 -15.67 -42.97
N PHE A 737 12.44 -15.54 -43.58
CA PHE A 737 13.71 -15.35 -42.89
C PHE A 737 14.59 -14.28 -43.54
N ASP A 738 15.40 -13.62 -42.71
CA ASP A 738 16.43 -12.66 -43.11
C ASP A 738 17.68 -12.90 -42.25
N ILE A 739 18.73 -13.42 -42.87
CA ILE A 739 20.07 -13.48 -42.28
C ILE A 739 20.70 -12.10 -42.51
N ALA A 740 20.62 -11.24 -41.50
CA ALA A 740 20.98 -9.84 -41.62
C ALA A 740 22.33 -9.54 -40.97
N ILE A 741 23.16 -8.79 -41.69
CA ILE A 741 24.35 -8.15 -41.13
C ILE A 741 23.98 -6.70 -40.83
N THR A 742 24.14 -6.28 -39.57
CA THR A 742 23.69 -4.94 -39.16
C THR A 742 24.53 -3.84 -39.81
N ASN A 743 23.96 -2.64 -39.99
CA ASN A 743 24.65 -1.52 -40.64
C ASN A 743 25.98 -1.12 -39.97
N TRP A 744 26.12 -1.43 -38.67
CA TRP A 744 27.33 -1.18 -37.87
C TRP A 744 28.35 -2.31 -37.97
N GLY A 745 27.95 -3.48 -38.47
CA GLY A 745 28.80 -4.65 -38.55
C GLY A 745 29.79 -4.61 -39.71
N SER A 746 30.93 -5.27 -39.53
CA SER A 746 31.87 -5.50 -40.61
C SER A 746 31.28 -6.47 -41.63
N ALA A 747 31.70 -6.34 -42.90
CA ALA A 747 31.40 -7.36 -43.90
C ALA A 747 31.83 -8.73 -43.36
N THR A 748 30.92 -9.70 -43.37
CA THR A 748 31.10 -10.99 -42.71
C THR A 748 31.19 -12.09 -43.77
N PRO A 749 32.27 -12.89 -43.77
CA PRO A 749 32.36 -14.12 -44.56
C PRO A 749 31.31 -15.14 -44.12
N ILE A 750 30.56 -15.66 -45.10
CA ILE A 750 29.56 -16.71 -44.97
C ILE A 750 30.00 -17.89 -45.85
N TYR A 751 29.96 -19.07 -45.27
CA TYR A 751 30.41 -20.33 -45.88
C TYR A 751 29.24 -21.17 -46.38
N SER A 752 28.11 -21.12 -45.67
CA SER A 752 26.86 -21.74 -46.09
C SER A 752 25.70 -21.27 -45.21
N PHE A 753 24.48 -21.46 -45.70
CA PHE A 753 23.29 -21.46 -44.85
C PHE A 753 22.31 -22.54 -45.27
N GLU A 754 21.54 -23.02 -44.31
CA GLU A 754 20.50 -24.02 -44.50
C GLU A 754 19.20 -23.57 -43.86
N VAL A 755 18.08 -23.83 -44.52
CA VAL A 755 16.74 -23.54 -44.00
C VAL A 755 15.87 -24.78 -44.18
N THR A 756 15.32 -25.27 -43.06
CA THR A 756 14.35 -26.38 -43.06
C THR A 756 12.95 -25.80 -42.87
N PHE A 757 12.07 -26.09 -43.81
CA PHE A 757 10.72 -25.55 -43.83
C PHE A 757 9.71 -26.56 -44.37
N THR A 758 8.45 -26.42 -43.99
CA THR A 758 7.36 -27.30 -44.41
C THR A 758 6.34 -26.53 -45.23
N THR A 759 5.99 -27.05 -46.41
CA THR A 759 4.94 -26.47 -47.26
C THR A 759 4.03 -27.57 -47.81
N ASP A 760 2.78 -27.19 -48.08
CA ASP A 760 1.71 -28.05 -48.61
C ASP A 760 1.68 -28.12 -50.14
#